data_AF-A0A4R9GTH7-F1
#
_entry.id   AF-A0A4R9GTH7-F1
#
_cell.length_a   1.000
_cell.length_b   1.000
_cell.length_c   1.000
_cell.angle_alpha   90.00
_cell.angle_beta   90.00
_cell.angle_gamma   90.00
#
_symmetry.space_group_name_H-M   'P 1'
#
loop_
_entity.id
_entity.type
_entity.pdbx_description
1 polymer ?
#
loop_
_entity_poly.entity_id
_entity_poly.type
_entity_poly.pdbx_seq_one_letter_code
_entity_poly.pdbx_strand_id
1 'polypeptide(L)'
;MKKTAKKSMDKKKTKKKPSPVPPKKDPKQSAKKSAEKPKEKKSPPRKPKELPELEAISVPELTPQEEKRIKEAFKARIGAHTKKKTEEEKERDARISEQSRIERKRMEERSRARAKNRVADKAISESKAIPEVFESVAPVPKKEKKEGVKPGADKKSVKKETHIPGYGHRPFYKQSGDWEREKDPSRKLIRYLQARSGKLLSYHELLSRMGEKGGMKKKFRKERWEASETKRSTEDLLEFFEREGLIEIQGKNVLVHPDQTLEGTISLSKRGDGFVKLTTGTEVFVPSQYTGNSIQADTVQILPSGIGRKGKLEGEVVSVLRRGRDFYRMKVSEKTEKFLIGSFLDMDGDGKEGFLPRKSLLRDLQDEIKPGDVIIVNLKEDSAQERNLYEVHFVRFESDTKEDTDLMRMLMKYNYQILYPESTELGALPEEVEESSVEDWGSRADLRELRSITIDGEYSKDFDDAISFVEEGKRIRFYVHIADVANYVKTGSPLDEEAYKRATSVYMGSRVVPMLPPELSENLCSLVAKKNRLAFTVEMEADWQGNITHAKFYKSIIKVAERYTYNRAETEILSGDPTNWIYKMMKFANLLREKRLRDGRVDLNLKETKVITDRDHNIVEISTVERLQSHILIEEFMLSANIKVAEFIRRKKRPTLYRVHEPMDTEKLDNLNAFLNLNGIEAQMQDASYESIKNVLSIISGSHAERLFNISLLRSFMQAYYSGEQLGHWGLGFKDYCHFTSPIRRYPDLVCHRVLQSILLDSENPYNEEDIRVMSLHTSHEERKASDAERDYYKLKACRFLEKTGIREFNATLTGFKSSLAFVDLDNPMVEAVLPALEFTDEGELSSETDFSFYSKKYSKIFTLGEQLSVELDRIDFEEIRIYVKMQKFQKKGWTKNRE
;
A
#
# COMPACT_ATOMS: atom_id res chain seq x y z
N MET A 1 58.10 -5.19 3.48
CA MET A 1 59.52 -5.58 3.33
C MET A 1 59.87 -6.64 4.37
N LYS A 2 60.46 -7.74 3.89
CA LYS A 2 61.30 -8.77 4.56
C LYS A 2 60.78 -9.50 5.82
N LYS A 3 60.39 -10.77 5.58
CA LYS A 3 60.56 -11.93 6.47
C LYS A 3 62.02 -12.11 6.91
N THR A 4 62.23 -12.59 8.14
CA THR A 4 63.07 -13.76 8.56
C THR A 4 63.18 -13.74 10.10
N ALA A 5 62.60 -14.69 10.85
CA ALA A 5 63.03 -16.07 11.11
C ALA A 5 64.21 -16.20 12.11
N LYS A 6 63.95 -16.79 13.31
CA LYS A 6 64.55 -18.05 13.83
C LYS A 6 64.63 -18.12 15.37
N LYS A 7 64.24 -19.32 15.87
CA LYS A 7 64.90 -20.15 16.93
C LYS A 7 64.89 -19.60 18.38
N SER A 8 64.78 -20.38 19.45
CA SER A 8 64.72 -21.85 19.68
C SER A 8 64.65 -22.13 21.19
N MET A 9 64.23 -23.36 21.56
CA MET A 9 64.58 -24.14 22.77
C MET A 9 63.94 -23.67 24.11
N ASP A 10 63.53 -24.51 25.07
CA ASP A 10 63.92 -25.89 25.39
C ASP A 10 62.94 -26.57 26.38
N LYS A 11 62.75 -27.90 26.25
CA LYS A 11 62.65 -28.98 27.30
C LYS A 11 61.62 -28.85 28.46
N LYS A 12 60.87 -29.88 28.91
CA LYS A 12 61.22 -31.30 29.20
C LYS A 12 60.01 -32.09 29.78
N LYS A 13 59.96 -33.42 29.52
CA LYS A 13 59.41 -34.56 30.34
C LYS A 13 57.87 -34.74 30.41
N THR A 14 57.22 -35.93 30.32
CA THR A 14 57.64 -37.37 30.31
C THR A 14 56.45 -38.31 29.97
N LYS A 15 56.73 -39.42 29.24
CA LYS A 15 56.19 -40.83 29.33
C LYS A 15 54.65 -41.06 29.21
N LYS A 16 54.07 -41.95 28.37
CA LYS A 16 54.29 -43.40 28.09
C LYS A 16 53.67 -43.81 26.71
N LYS A 17 54.28 -44.80 26.06
CA LYS A 17 53.86 -45.61 24.86
C LYS A 17 53.03 -46.87 25.32
N PRO A 18 52.44 -47.75 24.47
CA PRO A 18 52.83 -48.11 23.09
C PRO A 18 51.72 -48.42 22.04
N SER A 19 52.19 -48.56 20.80
CA SER A 19 51.55 -48.92 19.51
C SER A 19 51.22 -50.45 19.42
N PRO A 20 50.63 -51.01 18.32
CA PRO A 20 51.30 -51.10 17.01
C PRO A 20 50.44 -50.99 15.71
N VAL A 21 51.15 -50.54 14.68
CA VAL A 21 51.01 -50.59 13.20
C VAL A 21 51.03 -52.09 12.72
N PRO A 22 50.98 -52.55 11.42
CA PRO A 22 50.97 -51.89 10.11
C PRO A 22 50.15 -52.65 8.98
N PRO A 23 50.56 -52.76 7.68
CA PRO A 23 49.91 -52.08 6.54
C PRO A 23 49.58 -53.02 5.34
N LYS A 24 49.41 -52.43 4.14
CA LYS A 24 49.79 -52.89 2.78
C LYS A 24 48.72 -53.43 1.80
N LYS A 25 48.82 -52.87 0.57
CA LYS A 25 48.88 -53.50 -0.78
C LYS A 25 47.70 -53.35 -1.76
N ASP A 26 47.94 -52.55 -2.81
CA ASP A 26 47.55 -52.77 -4.23
C ASP A 26 47.92 -54.20 -4.73
N PRO A 27 47.45 -54.77 -5.90
CA PRO A 27 47.25 -54.04 -7.18
C PRO A 27 46.31 -54.64 -8.29
N LYS A 28 46.30 -53.96 -9.46
CA LYS A 28 46.26 -54.44 -10.88
C LYS A 28 44.92 -54.56 -11.69
N GLN A 29 44.81 -53.62 -12.65
CA GLN A 29 44.92 -53.75 -14.13
C GLN A 29 43.72 -53.95 -15.11
N SER A 30 43.77 -53.07 -16.13
CA SER A 30 43.42 -53.19 -17.58
C SER A 30 41.99 -52.74 -18.00
N ALA A 31 41.73 -52.04 -19.12
CA ALA A 31 42.51 -51.70 -20.32
C ALA A 31 42.01 -50.40 -21.03
N LYS A 32 42.80 -49.98 -22.05
CA LYS A 32 42.88 -48.71 -22.80
C LYS A 32 41.84 -48.48 -23.93
N LYS A 33 41.61 -47.19 -24.30
CA LYS A 33 41.80 -46.52 -25.63
C LYS A 33 41.14 -45.11 -25.61
N SER A 34 41.86 -43.99 -25.61
CA SER A 34 42.51 -43.21 -26.70
C SER A 34 41.65 -42.07 -27.28
N ALA A 35 42.03 -40.80 -27.04
CA ALA A 35 42.30 -39.75 -28.06
C ALA A 35 42.25 -38.31 -27.49
N GLU A 36 43.41 -37.66 -27.57
CA GLU A 36 43.74 -36.23 -27.81
C GLU A 36 42.93 -35.04 -27.23
N LYS A 37 43.67 -34.21 -26.46
CA LYS A 37 43.40 -32.79 -26.17
C LYS A 37 44.17 -31.88 -27.14
N PRO A 38 43.64 -30.71 -27.53
CA PRO A 38 44.46 -29.57 -27.91
C PRO A 38 44.55 -28.51 -26.80
N LYS A 39 45.66 -27.76 -26.89
CA LYS A 39 46.21 -26.77 -25.96
C LYS A 39 45.46 -25.43 -26.02
N GLU A 40 45.21 -24.82 -24.87
CA GLU A 40 44.84 -23.40 -24.75
C GLU A 40 46.05 -22.49 -25.05
N LYS A 41 45.89 -21.58 -26.01
CA LYS A 41 46.78 -20.44 -26.24
C LYS A 41 46.10 -19.16 -25.72
N LYS A 42 46.79 -18.47 -24.80
CA LYS A 42 46.47 -17.10 -24.37
C LYS A 42 46.72 -16.12 -25.53
N SER A 43 45.79 -15.18 -25.73
CA SER A 43 45.90 -14.04 -26.65
C SER A 43 45.87 -12.71 -25.86
N PRO A 44 46.59 -11.66 -26.30
CA PRO A 44 46.81 -10.40 -25.55
C PRO A 44 45.65 -9.38 -25.70
N PRO A 45 45.63 -8.29 -24.88
CA PRO A 45 44.49 -7.38 -24.80
C PRO A 45 44.43 -6.44 -26.01
N ARG A 46 43.21 -6.18 -26.53
CA ARG A 46 42.96 -5.20 -27.60
C ARG A 46 42.59 -3.83 -27.01
N LYS A 47 43.26 -2.80 -27.51
CA LYS A 47 42.98 -1.37 -27.30
C LYS A 47 41.59 -0.97 -27.85
N PRO A 48 40.96 0.10 -27.32
CA PRO A 48 39.69 0.62 -27.82
C PRO A 48 39.86 1.21 -29.22
N LYS A 49 38.91 0.93 -30.12
CA LYS A 49 38.79 1.55 -31.44
C LYS A 49 37.98 2.84 -31.32
N GLU A 50 38.49 3.90 -31.96
CA GLU A 50 37.81 5.17 -32.20
C GLU A 50 36.55 4.99 -33.06
N LEU A 51 35.55 5.85 -32.81
CA LEU A 51 34.30 5.97 -33.58
C LEU A 51 34.58 6.62 -34.95
N PRO A 52 33.94 6.17 -36.04
CA PRO A 52 34.02 6.87 -37.32
C PRO A 52 33.08 8.09 -37.34
N GLU A 53 33.55 9.17 -37.98
CA GLU A 53 32.82 10.41 -38.27
C GLU A 53 31.59 10.14 -39.16
N LEU A 54 30.50 10.86 -38.88
CA LEU A 54 29.26 10.84 -39.66
C LEU A 54 29.41 11.69 -40.94
N GLU A 55 29.39 11.04 -42.11
CA GLU A 55 29.19 11.72 -43.39
C GLU A 55 27.72 12.16 -43.55
N ALA A 56 27.53 13.40 -44.00
CA ALA A 56 26.23 13.98 -44.29
C ALA A 56 25.59 13.31 -45.53
N ILE A 57 24.38 12.76 -45.37
CA ILE A 57 23.57 12.21 -46.45
C ILE A 57 22.90 13.37 -47.20
N SER A 58 23.20 13.55 -48.48
CA SER A 58 22.48 14.47 -49.36
C SER A 58 21.15 13.86 -49.82
N VAL A 59 20.08 14.63 -49.72
CA VAL A 59 18.74 14.27 -50.22
C VAL A 59 18.67 14.62 -51.71
N PRO A 60 18.23 13.73 -52.61
CA PRO A 60 18.09 14.06 -54.03
C PRO A 60 16.91 15.01 -54.27
N GLU A 61 17.12 16.04 -55.09
CA GLU A 61 16.06 16.98 -55.51
C GLU A 61 15.02 16.29 -56.41
N LEU A 62 13.74 16.50 -56.10
CA LEU A 62 12.60 15.98 -56.85
C LEU A 62 12.48 16.65 -58.22
N THR A 63 12.17 15.88 -59.26
CA THR A 63 11.94 16.46 -60.59
C THR A 63 10.61 17.24 -60.64
N PRO A 64 10.47 18.26 -61.51
CA PRO A 64 9.23 19.04 -61.63
C PRO A 64 7.97 18.19 -61.96
N GLN A 65 8.15 17.03 -62.58
CA GLN A 65 7.06 16.09 -62.86
C GLN A 65 6.61 15.31 -61.62
N GLU A 66 7.52 14.98 -60.71
CA GLU A 66 7.23 14.32 -59.43
C GLU A 66 6.54 15.27 -58.46
N GLU A 67 6.99 16.53 -58.40
CA GLU A 67 6.30 17.59 -57.64
C GLU A 67 4.85 17.77 -58.10
N LYS A 68 4.60 17.76 -59.40
CA LYS A 68 3.26 17.92 -59.96
C LYS A 68 2.34 16.74 -59.59
N ARG A 69 2.85 15.51 -59.66
CA ARG A 69 2.12 14.30 -59.24
C ARG A 69 1.79 14.30 -57.75
N ILE A 70 2.73 14.75 -56.91
CA ILE A 70 2.52 14.85 -55.46
C ILE A 70 1.47 15.94 -55.15
N LYS A 71 1.52 17.10 -55.82
CA LYS A 71 0.53 18.18 -55.67
C LYS A 71 -0.88 17.74 -56.11
N GLU A 72 -1.00 16.99 -57.20
CA GLU A 72 -2.29 16.44 -57.67
C GLU A 72 -2.85 15.36 -56.73
N ALA A 73 -2.00 14.46 -56.22
CA ALA A 73 -2.39 13.45 -55.23
C ALA A 73 -2.80 14.08 -53.90
N PHE A 74 -2.14 15.15 -53.48
CA PHE A 74 -2.47 15.90 -52.26
C PHE A 74 -3.82 16.62 -52.39
N LYS A 75 -4.11 17.23 -53.56
CA LYS A 75 -5.40 17.87 -53.85
C LYS A 75 -6.56 16.87 -53.86
N ALA A 76 -6.35 15.68 -54.44
CA ALA A 76 -7.34 14.60 -54.41
C ALA A 76 -7.61 14.08 -52.98
N ARG A 77 -6.56 13.99 -52.16
CA ARG A 77 -6.65 13.54 -50.76
C ARG A 77 -7.37 14.56 -49.86
N ILE A 78 -7.15 15.87 -50.07
CA ILE A 78 -7.90 16.92 -49.35
C ILE A 78 -9.39 16.92 -49.74
N GLY A 79 -9.70 16.73 -51.02
CA GLY A 79 -11.09 16.62 -51.50
C GLY A 79 -11.85 15.41 -50.94
N ALA A 80 -11.17 14.27 -50.79
CA ALA A 80 -11.74 13.08 -50.13
C ALA A 80 -11.92 13.28 -48.62
N HIS A 81 -10.99 13.99 -47.97
CA HIS A 81 -11.05 14.22 -46.52
C HIS A 81 -12.15 15.20 -46.11
N THR A 82 -12.40 16.23 -46.93
CA THR A 82 -13.47 17.22 -46.71
C THR A 82 -14.87 16.63 -46.91
N LYS A 83 -15.06 15.73 -47.88
CA LYS A 83 -16.32 14.96 -48.03
C LYS A 83 -16.58 14.02 -46.85
N LYS A 84 -15.55 13.33 -46.37
CA LYS A 84 -15.67 12.41 -45.23
C LYS A 84 -16.02 13.15 -43.93
N LYS A 85 -15.44 14.34 -43.72
CA LYS A 85 -15.73 15.19 -42.55
C LYS A 85 -17.18 15.71 -42.53
N THR A 86 -17.76 16.00 -43.70
CA THR A 86 -19.16 16.45 -43.81
C THR A 86 -20.17 15.31 -43.67
N GLU A 87 -19.81 14.06 -44.00
CA GLU A 87 -20.62 12.88 -43.68
C GLU A 87 -20.55 12.53 -42.18
N GLU A 88 -19.37 12.59 -41.56
CA GLU A 88 -19.18 12.33 -40.13
C GLU A 88 -19.90 13.38 -39.24
N GLU A 89 -19.94 14.65 -39.65
CA GLU A 89 -20.74 15.69 -38.95
C GLU A 89 -22.24 15.41 -39.04
N LYS A 90 -22.77 15.01 -40.21
CA LYS A 90 -24.18 14.62 -40.35
C LYS A 90 -24.55 13.39 -39.52
N GLU A 91 -23.65 12.41 -39.43
CA GLU A 91 -23.85 11.22 -38.60
C GLU A 91 -23.80 11.56 -37.09
N ARG A 92 -22.94 12.50 -36.70
CA ARG A 92 -22.84 13.00 -35.32
C ARG A 92 -24.11 13.74 -34.90
N ASP A 93 -24.64 14.62 -35.75
CA ASP A 93 -25.87 15.34 -35.48
C ASP A 93 -27.09 14.40 -35.40
N ALA A 94 -27.13 13.36 -36.25
CA ALA A 94 -28.15 12.32 -36.17
C ALA A 94 -28.07 11.52 -34.85
N ARG A 95 -26.86 11.20 -34.36
CA ARG A 95 -26.67 10.52 -33.07
C ARG A 95 -27.05 11.39 -31.87
N ILE A 96 -26.74 12.68 -31.89
CA ILE A 96 -27.11 13.64 -30.83
C ILE A 96 -28.64 13.79 -30.77
N SER A 97 -29.30 13.86 -31.94
CA SER A 97 -30.76 13.91 -32.04
C SER A 97 -31.42 12.63 -31.48
N GLU A 98 -30.91 11.45 -31.82
CA GLU A 98 -31.46 10.18 -31.31
C GLU A 98 -31.17 9.99 -29.81
N GLN A 99 -30.00 10.40 -29.30
CA GLN A 99 -29.71 10.40 -27.86
C GLN A 99 -30.66 11.32 -27.09
N SER A 100 -30.91 12.52 -27.60
CA SER A 100 -31.86 13.47 -27.00
C SER A 100 -33.29 12.90 -26.98
N ARG A 101 -33.66 12.12 -28.00
CA ARG A 101 -34.96 11.44 -28.09
C ARG A 101 -35.09 10.28 -27.10
N ILE A 102 -34.01 9.52 -26.89
CA ILE A 102 -33.92 8.45 -25.90
C ILE A 102 -33.97 9.02 -24.48
N GLU A 103 -33.30 10.14 -24.21
CA GLU A 103 -33.34 10.82 -22.91
C GLU A 103 -34.71 11.36 -22.56
N ARG A 104 -35.42 11.96 -23.53
CA ARG A 104 -36.83 12.36 -23.33
C ARG A 104 -37.72 11.17 -22.99
N LYS A 105 -37.58 10.04 -23.70
CA LYS A 105 -38.32 8.80 -23.38
C LYS A 105 -37.98 8.28 -21.97
N ARG A 106 -36.72 8.30 -21.56
CA ARG A 106 -36.29 7.88 -20.21
C ARG A 106 -36.82 8.81 -19.12
N MET A 107 -36.89 10.12 -19.38
CA MET A 107 -37.51 11.07 -18.44
C MET A 107 -39.02 10.86 -18.31
N GLU A 108 -39.72 10.57 -19.42
CA GLU A 108 -41.15 10.23 -19.41
C GLU A 108 -41.42 8.89 -18.71
N GLU A 109 -40.54 7.89 -18.87
CA GLU A 109 -40.66 6.62 -18.15
C GLU A 109 -40.38 6.78 -16.64
N ARG A 110 -39.40 7.61 -16.26
CA ARG A 110 -39.11 7.93 -14.85
C ARG A 110 -40.24 8.73 -14.21
N SER A 111 -40.88 9.66 -14.93
CA SER A 111 -42.03 10.40 -14.42
C SER A 111 -43.26 9.51 -14.25
N ARG A 112 -43.50 8.57 -15.19
CA ARG A 112 -44.54 7.53 -15.08
C ARG A 112 -44.28 6.54 -13.94
N ALA A 113 -43.03 6.13 -13.73
CA ALA A 113 -42.64 5.26 -12.61
C ALA A 113 -42.80 5.96 -11.25
N ARG A 114 -42.42 7.24 -11.15
CA ARG A 114 -42.66 8.07 -9.96
C ARG A 114 -44.15 8.26 -9.69
N ALA A 115 -44.98 8.42 -10.73
CA ALA A 115 -46.43 8.51 -10.57
C ALA A 115 -47.05 7.17 -10.09
N LYS A 116 -46.54 6.02 -10.55
CA LYS A 116 -46.99 4.69 -10.09
C LYS A 116 -46.59 4.39 -8.64
N ASN A 117 -45.36 4.73 -8.22
CA ASN A 117 -44.93 4.53 -6.84
C ASN A 117 -45.71 5.42 -5.86
N ARG A 118 -46.09 6.64 -6.27
CA ARG A 118 -46.91 7.54 -5.45
C ARG A 118 -48.35 7.05 -5.23
N VAL A 119 -48.85 6.16 -6.10
CA VAL A 119 -50.15 5.49 -5.96
C VAL A 119 -50.02 4.22 -5.11
N ALA A 120 -48.90 3.50 -5.18
CA ALA A 120 -48.61 2.34 -4.35
C ALA A 120 -48.35 2.71 -2.87
N ASP A 121 -47.60 3.80 -2.61
CA ASP A 121 -47.33 4.28 -1.24
C ASP A 121 -48.60 4.79 -0.53
N LYS A 122 -49.59 5.25 -1.30
CA LYS A 122 -50.88 5.68 -0.78
C LYS A 122 -51.82 4.50 -0.47
N ALA A 123 -51.62 3.34 -1.11
CA ALA A 123 -52.38 2.12 -0.84
C ALA A 123 -51.82 1.32 0.37
N ILE A 124 -50.53 1.49 0.69
CA ILE A 124 -49.87 0.81 1.82
C ILE A 124 -50.14 1.54 3.15
N SER A 125 -50.50 2.84 3.14
CA SER A 125 -50.85 3.58 4.35
C SER A 125 -52.29 3.35 4.87
N GLU A 126 -53.15 2.66 4.12
CA GLU A 126 -54.59 2.48 4.47
C GLU A 126 -54.99 1.05 4.86
N SER A 127 -54.04 0.12 5.07
CA SER A 127 -54.36 -1.24 5.55
C SER A 127 -53.46 -1.69 6.70
N LYS A 128 -53.71 -1.18 7.91
CA LYS A 128 -53.30 -1.83 9.16
C LYS A 128 -54.50 -1.96 10.09
N ALA A 129 -55.06 -3.18 10.13
CA ALA A 129 -56.00 -3.59 11.16
C ALA A 129 -55.87 -5.11 11.43
N ILE A 130 -55.37 -5.45 12.64
CA ILE A 130 -55.82 -6.53 13.57
C ILE A 130 -55.36 -7.98 13.21
N PRO A 131 -55.23 -8.99 14.15
CA PRO A 131 -55.21 -9.04 15.64
C PRO A 131 -54.01 -9.76 16.29
N GLU A 132 -53.89 -9.62 17.62
CA GLU A 132 -53.21 -10.53 18.56
C GLU A 132 -53.95 -11.87 18.72
N VAL A 133 -53.22 -13.00 18.75
CA VAL A 133 -53.59 -14.21 19.53
C VAL A 133 -52.31 -14.89 20.04
N PHE A 134 -52.27 -15.11 21.35
CA PHE A 134 -51.26 -15.83 22.13
C PHE A 134 -51.63 -17.32 22.26
N GLU A 135 -50.62 -18.21 22.25
CA GLU A 135 -50.46 -19.48 23.02
C GLU A 135 -49.26 -20.24 22.40
N SER A 136 -48.42 -21.04 23.06
CA SER A 136 -47.98 -21.25 24.44
C SER A 136 -46.88 -22.32 24.35
N VAL A 137 -45.70 -22.14 24.94
CA VAL A 137 -44.83 -23.26 25.35
C VAL A 137 -44.16 -22.90 26.68
N ALA A 138 -44.24 -23.83 27.63
CA ALA A 138 -43.89 -23.72 29.04
C ALA A 138 -42.54 -24.45 29.35
N PRO A 139 -42.05 -24.54 30.61
CA PRO A 139 -40.73 -24.03 30.99
C PRO A 139 -39.81 -25.04 31.71
N VAL A 140 -38.56 -24.67 32.03
CA VAL A 140 -37.66 -25.39 32.96
C VAL A 140 -36.89 -24.36 33.84
N PRO A 141 -36.59 -24.65 35.13
CA PRO A 141 -36.87 -23.72 36.24
C PRO A 141 -35.66 -23.05 36.94
N LYS A 142 -36.06 -22.16 37.86
CA LYS A 142 -35.32 -21.29 38.79
C LYS A 142 -34.30 -22.00 39.70
N LYS A 143 -33.28 -21.23 40.12
CA LYS A 143 -32.66 -21.35 41.45
C LYS A 143 -32.77 -20.03 42.23
N GLU A 144 -33.17 -20.18 43.48
CA GLU A 144 -33.61 -19.16 44.42
C GLU A 144 -32.46 -18.44 45.14
N LYS A 145 -32.79 -17.23 45.62
CA LYS A 145 -32.05 -16.44 46.61
C LYS A 145 -32.09 -17.11 47.98
N LYS A 146 -31.07 -16.87 48.82
CA LYS A 146 -31.23 -16.72 50.26
C LYS A 146 -30.47 -15.50 50.80
N GLU A 147 -31.20 -14.74 51.60
CA GLU A 147 -30.84 -13.67 52.54
C GLU A 147 -29.75 -14.18 53.51
N GLY A 148 -28.87 -13.40 54.16
CA GLY A 148 -28.89 -12.02 54.62
C GLY A 148 -28.56 -12.02 56.12
N VAL A 149 -27.34 -11.65 56.55
CA VAL A 149 -27.01 -11.29 57.95
C VAL A 149 -25.83 -10.30 57.99
N LYS A 150 -26.01 -9.18 58.71
CA LYS A 150 -25.02 -8.28 59.34
C LYS A 150 -25.34 -8.25 60.85
N PRO A 151 -24.55 -7.66 61.78
CA PRO A 151 -23.16 -7.17 61.76
C PRO A 151 -22.32 -7.60 62.99
N GLY A 152 -21.03 -7.24 63.04
CA GLY A 152 -20.23 -7.28 64.27
C GLY A 152 -18.97 -6.40 64.14
N ALA A 153 -18.84 -5.41 65.03
CA ALA A 153 -17.75 -4.45 65.09
C ALA A 153 -16.64 -4.94 66.02
N ASP A 154 -15.35 -4.69 65.69
CA ASP A 154 -14.39 -4.21 66.70
C ASP A 154 -13.12 -3.57 66.11
N LYS A 155 -12.55 -2.67 66.92
CA LYS A 155 -11.54 -1.63 66.62
C LYS A 155 -10.08 -2.16 66.65
N LYS A 156 -9.19 -1.58 65.83
CA LYS A 156 -8.00 -0.75 66.22
C LYS A 156 -6.90 -0.70 65.13
N SER A 157 -6.68 0.51 64.64
CA SER A 157 -5.42 1.17 64.21
C SER A 157 -4.10 0.39 64.11
N VAL A 158 -3.40 0.51 62.97
CA VAL A 158 -2.03 1.07 62.89
C VAL A 158 -1.86 1.79 61.54
N LYS A 159 -1.58 3.10 61.59
CA LYS A 159 -1.08 3.90 60.47
C LYS A 159 0.39 3.53 60.20
N LYS A 160 0.77 3.32 58.94
CA LYS A 160 2.10 3.71 58.45
C LYS A 160 1.91 4.60 57.23
N GLU A 161 2.20 5.87 57.44
CA GLU A 161 2.30 6.89 56.42
C GLU A 161 3.50 6.58 55.52
N THR A 162 3.25 6.30 54.26
CA THR A 162 4.19 6.61 53.17
C THR A 162 3.47 7.60 52.27
N HIS A 163 3.84 8.86 52.45
CA HIS A 163 3.36 9.99 51.68
C HIS A 163 3.90 9.85 50.25
N ILE A 164 3.04 9.47 49.30
CA ILE A 164 3.26 9.75 47.87
C ILE A 164 1.93 10.32 47.34
N PRO A 165 1.94 11.50 46.66
CA PRO A 165 0.73 12.11 46.14
C PRO A 165 0.22 11.24 44.97
N GLY A 166 -0.73 10.36 45.27
CA GLY A 166 -1.40 9.56 44.24
C GLY A 166 -2.30 10.45 43.39
N TYR A 167 -1.92 10.66 42.14
CA TYR A 167 -2.87 10.94 41.07
C TYR A 167 -3.77 9.71 40.91
N GLY A 168 -4.89 9.70 41.64
CA GLY A 168 -6.01 8.87 41.25
C GLY A 168 -6.61 9.48 39.99
N HIS A 169 -6.43 8.84 38.83
CA HIS A 169 -7.29 9.08 37.69
C HIS A 169 -8.72 8.75 38.10
N ARG A 170 -9.46 9.76 38.55
CA ARG A 170 -10.91 9.71 38.62
C ARG A 170 -11.43 10.07 37.23
N PRO A 171 -12.23 9.23 36.57
CA PRO A 171 -12.90 9.63 35.33
C PRO A 171 -13.74 10.86 35.63
N PHE A 172 -13.60 11.91 34.81
CA PHE A 172 -14.13 13.26 35.07
C PHE A 172 -15.67 13.36 34.96
N TYR A 173 -16.40 12.25 34.86
CA TYR A 173 -17.84 12.26 34.63
C TYR A 173 -18.64 11.76 35.83
N LYS A 174 -18.86 12.64 36.81
CA LYS A 174 -19.98 12.55 37.78
C LYS A 174 -20.47 13.92 38.29
N GLN A 175 -20.49 14.97 37.45
CA GLN A 175 -21.24 16.18 37.77
C GLN A 175 -22.34 16.43 36.74
N SER A 176 -23.58 16.11 37.12
CA SER A 176 -24.77 16.42 36.35
C SER A 176 -24.97 17.94 36.27
N GLY A 177 -24.49 18.58 35.20
CA GLY A 177 -24.71 20.01 34.95
C GLY A 177 -23.61 20.75 34.20
N ASP A 178 -22.43 20.14 34.00
CA ASP A 178 -21.26 20.86 33.43
C ASP A 178 -21.38 21.16 31.92
N TRP A 179 -22.28 20.48 31.22
CA TRP A 179 -22.58 20.73 29.81
C TRP A 179 -23.36 22.05 29.59
N GLU A 180 -24.10 22.55 30.59
CA GLU A 180 -24.89 23.79 30.45
C GLU A 180 -24.01 25.04 30.33
N ARG A 181 -22.77 24.96 30.82
CA ARG A 181 -21.78 26.04 30.80
C ARG A 181 -20.92 26.05 29.53
N GLU A 182 -20.98 24.98 28.74
CA GLU A 182 -20.22 24.87 27.50
C GLU A 182 -20.80 25.80 26.43
N LYS A 183 -19.92 26.63 25.85
CA LYS A 183 -20.30 27.65 24.87
C LYS A 183 -20.20 27.13 23.44
N ASP A 184 -19.34 26.15 23.22
CA ASP A 184 -19.21 25.51 21.92
C ASP A 184 -20.39 24.54 21.69
N PRO A 185 -21.22 24.73 20.64
CA PRO A 185 -22.38 23.89 20.39
C PRO A 185 -22.05 22.41 20.22
N SER A 186 -20.92 22.08 19.58
CA SER A 186 -20.52 20.70 19.34
C SER A 186 -20.10 20.01 20.64
N ARG A 187 -19.30 20.68 21.47
CA ARG A 187 -18.87 20.19 22.79
C ARG A 187 -20.05 20.04 23.73
N LYS A 188 -21.01 20.99 23.68
CA LYS A 188 -22.23 20.96 24.47
C LYS A 188 -23.10 19.75 24.13
N LEU A 189 -23.27 19.45 22.83
CA LEU A 189 -24.03 18.27 22.38
C LEU A 189 -23.39 16.97 22.87
N ILE A 190 -22.08 16.82 22.65
CA ILE A 190 -21.33 15.63 23.04
C ILE A 190 -21.44 15.38 24.54
N ARG A 191 -21.19 16.41 25.37
CA ARG A 191 -21.32 16.29 26.83
C ARG A 191 -22.75 15.99 27.26
N TYR A 192 -23.75 16.53 26.55
CA TYR A 192 -25.15 16.24 26.83
C TYR A 192 -25.50 14.77 26.54
N LEU A 193 -25.06 14.23 25.40
CA LEU A 193 -25.21 12.81 25.05
C LEU A 193 -24.50 11.93 26.06
N GLN A 194 -23.23 12.23 26.39
CA GLN A 194 -22.45 11.49 27.40
C GLN A 194 -23.14 11.50 28.78
N ALA A 195 -23.71 12.62 29.22
CA ALA A 195 -24.46 12.71 30.48
C ALA A 195 -25.80 11.92 30.46
N ARG A 196 -26.26 11.53 29.27
CA ARG A 196 -27.50 10.79 29.02
C ARG A 196 -27.25 9.41 28.43
N SER A 197 -26.04 8.87 28.55
CA SER A 197 -25.70 7.53 28.06
C SER A 197 -26.66 6.46 28.62
N GLY A 198 -27.08 5.54 27.75
CA GLY A 198 -28.09 4.51 28.04
C GLY A 198 -29.52 5.01 28.18
N LYS A 199 -29.82 6.29 27.87
CA LYS A 199 -31.19 6.85 27.95
C LYS A 199 -31.80 7.07 26.57
N LEU A 200 -33.13 6.99 26.54
CA LEU A 200 -33.93 7.40 25.40
C LEU A 200 -34.27 8.90 25.54
N LEU A 201 -33.96 9.68 24.51
CA LEU A 201 -34.20 11.12 24.44
C LEU A 201 -35.21 11.44 23.33
N SER A 202 -35.98 12.52 23.49
CA SER A 202 -36.79 13.04 22.38
C SER A 202 -35.90 13.85 21.43
N TYR A 203 -35.98 13.55 20.13
CA TYR A 203 -35.25 14.28 19.08
C TYR A 203 -35.58 15.78 19.09
N HIS A 204 -36.85 16.12 19.33
CA HIS A 204 -37.29 17.52 19.40
C HIS A 204 -36.78 18.25 20.65
N GLU A 205 -36.75 17.59 21.80
CA GLU A 205 -36.20 18.16 23.04
C GLU A 205 -34.69 18.41 22.89
N LEU A 206 -33.97 17.45 22.31
CA LEU A 206 -32.52 17.54 22.08
C LEU A 206 -32.20 18.75 21.19
N LEU A 207 -32.85 18.89 20.04
CA LEU A 207 -32.66 20.06 19.17
C LEU A 207 -33.03 21.38 19.84
N SER A 208 -34.09 21.39 20.64
CA SER A 208 -34.52 22.60 21.37
C SER A 208 -33.46 23.04 22.38
N ARG A 209 -32.87 22.11 23.14
CA ARG A 209 -31.80 22.43 24.11
C ARG A 209 -30.48 22.89 23.48
N MET A 210 -30.22 22.47 22.25
CA MET A 210 -29.06 22.93 21.48
C MET A 210 -29.29 24.30 20.84
N GLY A 211 -30.54 24.63 20.50
CA GLY A 211 -30.92 25.92 19.89
C GLY A 211 -31.25 27.05 20.88
N GLU A 212 -31.49 26.76 22.16
CA GLU A 212 -31.81 27.78 23.17
C GLU A 212 -30.55 28.51 23.68
N LYS A 213 -30.29 29.69 23.10
CA LYS A 213 -29.64 30.78 23.85
C LYS A 213 -30.68 31.31 24.85
N GLY A 214 -30.30 31.34 26.14
CA GLY A 214 -31.16 31.75 27.25
C GLY A 214 -31.97 33.02 26.97
N GLY A 215 -33.20 33.03 27.51
CA GLY A 215 -34.29 33.95 27.18
C GLY A 215 -33.89 35.38 26.82
N MET A 216 -33.96 35.71 25.53
CA MET A 216 -34.08 37.08 25.04
C MET A 216 -35.02 37.13 23.84
N LYS A 217 -35.86 38.18 23.81
CA LYS A 217 -36.98 38.33 22.88
C LYS A 217 -36.51 38.37 21.42
N LYS A 218 -36.86 37.33 20.68
CA LYS A 218 -36.80 37.18 19.21
C LYS A 218 -37.17 38.47 18.48
N LYS A 219 -36.21 39.24 17.96
CA LYS A 219 -36.54 40.41 17.11
C LYS A 219 -35.61 40.66 15.90
N PHE A 220 -34.53 39.90 15.66
CA PHE A 220 -33.65 40.16 14.50
C PHE A 220 -33.47 38.98 13.52
N ARG A 221 -33.41 39.27 12.20
CA ARG A 221 -33.16 38.29 11.10
C ARG A 221 -31.86 37.49 11.28
N LYS A 222 -30.83 38.13 11.84
CA LYS A 222 -29.51 37.51 12.10
C LYS A 222 -29.59 36.36 13.11
N GLU A 223 -30.34 36.54 14.19
CA GLU A 223 -30.55 35.52 15.23
C GLU A 223 -31.29 34.29 14.70
N ARG A 224 -32.22 34.49 13.75
CA ARG A 224 -32.98 33.41 13.10
C ARG A 224 -32.12 32.58 12.15
N TRP A 225 -31.16 33.21 11.48
CA TRP A 225 -30.18 32.53 10.63
C TRP A 225 -29.17 31.75 11.47
N GLU A 226 -28.59 32.35 12.53
CA GLU A 226 -27.69 31.68 13.47
C GLU A 226 -28.34 30.46 14.16
N ALA A 227 -29.61 30.57 14.57
CA ALA A 227 -30.35 29.45 15.15
C ALA A 227 -30.62 28.32 14.14
N SER A 228 -30.88 28.67 12.87
CA SER A 228 -31.07 27.69 11.79
C SER A 228 -29.78 26.97 11.44
N GLU A 229 -28.65 27.67 11.45
CA GLU A 229 -27.32 27.12 11.18
C GLU A 229 -26.86 26.19 12.31
N THR A 230 -27.08 26.60 13.57
CA THR A 230 -26.80 25.76 14.75
C THR A 230 -27.64 24.48 14.73
N LYS A 231 -28.92 24.57 14.33
CA LYS A 231 -29.80 23.42 14.20
C LYS A 231 -29.28 22.44 13.16
N ARG A 232 -28.92 22.93 11.97
CA ARG A 232 -28.36 22.11 10.89
C ARG A 232 -27.06 21.42 11.31
N SER A 233 -26.15 22.16 11.94
CA SER A 233 -24.90 21.60 12.48
C SER A 233 -25.14 20.53 13.56
N THR A 234 -26.21 20.66 14.35
CA THR A 234 -26.60 19.65 15.34
C THR A 234 -27.15 18.40 14.67
N GLU A 235 -27.97 18.55 13.64
CA GLU A 235 -28.51 17.44 12.83
C GLU A 235 -27.36 16.65 12.15
N ASP A 236 -26.42 17.36 11.52
CA ASP A 236 -25.24 16.74 10.89
C ASP A 236 -24.39 15.94 11.90
N LEU A 237 -24.25 16.45 13.13
CA LEU A 237 -23.54 15.76 14.21
C LEU A 237 -24.28 14.53 14.74
N LEU A 238 -25.62 14.55 14.77
CA LEU A 238 -26.40 13.38 15.18
C LEU A 238 -26.32 12.28 14.14
N GLU A 239 -26.45 12.61 12.85
CA GLU A 239 -26.25 11.64 11.76
C GLU A 239 -24.84 11.03 11.81
N PHE A 240 -23.83 11.86 12.11
CA PHE A 240 -22.47 11.38 12.35
C PHE A 240 -22.41 10.38 13.52
N PHE A 241 -22.94 10.72 14.70
CA PHE A 241 -22.91 9.83 15.86
C PHE A 241 -23.73 8.56 15.68
N GLU A 242 -24.80 8.60 14.88
CA GLU A 242 -25.56 7.41 14.51
C GLU A 242 -24.72 6.48 13.63
N ARG A 243 -24.05 7.03 12.60
CA ARG A 243 -23.18 6.27 11.71
C ARG A 243 -22.02 5.59 12.45
N GLU A 244 -21.46 6.27 13.45
CA GLU A 244 -20.36 5.71 14.27
C GLU A 244 -20.88 4.86 15.45
N GLY A 245 -22.19 4.61 15.56
CA GLY A 245 -22.77 3.70 16.55
C GLY A 245 -22.86 4.24 17.99
N LEU A 246 -22.71 5.55 18.19
CA LEU A 246 -22.83 6.18 19.52
C LEU A 246 -24.29 6.46 19.90
N ILE A 247 -25.17 6.61 18.91
CA ILE A 247 -26.61 6.78 19.09
C ILE A 247 -27.38 5.95 18.05
N GLU A 248 -28.67 5.75 18.29
CA GLU A 248 -29.61 5.15 17.32
C GLU A 248 -30.86 6.03 17.21
N ILE A 249 -31.21 6.49 16.00
CA ILE A 249 -32.37 7.35 15.78
C ILE A 249 -33.59 6.50 15.44
N GLN A 250 -34.52 6.42 16.40
CA GLN A 250 -35.77 5.68 16.28
C GLN A 250 -36.96 6.64 16.08
N GLY A 251 -37.10 7.14 14.85
CA GLY A 251 -38.18 8.05 14.46
C GLY A 251 -38.13 9.40 15.20
N LYS A 252 -38.91 9.57 16.28
CA LYS A 252 -38.92 10.79 17.10
C LYS A 252 -38.02 10.71 18.34
N ASN A 253 -37.40 9.55 18.58
CA ASN A 253 -36.55 9.29 19.73
C ASN A 253 -35.10 9.04 19.30
N VAL A 254 -34.17 9.29 20.21
CA VAL A 254 -32.75 9.00 20.06
C VAL A 254 -32.35 8.14 21.26
N LEU A 255 -31.94 6.90 21.00
CA LEU A 255 -31.32 6.05 22.00
C LEU A 255 -29.83 6.40 22.06
N VAL A 256 -29.35 6.81 23.22
CA VAL A 256 -27.91 7.06 23.43
C VAL A 256 -27.28 5.78 23.94
N HIS A 257 -26.29 5.23 23.23
CA HIS A 257 -25.63 4.01 23.67
C HIS A 257 -24.88 4.25 25.01
N PRO A 258 -24.78 3.22 25.88
CA PRO A 258 -24.03 3.34 27.14
C PRO A 258 -22.54 3.62 26.92
N ASP A 259 -21.96 2.98 25.90
CA ASP A 259 -20.61 3.30 25.44
C ASP A 259 -20.68 4.53 24.54
N GLN A 260 -19.83 5.51 24.84
CA GLN A 260 -19.74 6.78 24.11
C GLN A 260 -18.34 6.98 23.53
N THR A 261 -17.57 5.90 23.44
CA THR A 261 -16.23 5.90 22.87
C THR A 261 -16.24 5.38 21.44
N LEU A 262 -15.23 5.79 20.69
CA LEU A 262 -14.96 5.32 19.34
C LEU A 262 -13.64 4.57 19.32
N GLU A 263 -13.50 3.61 18.44
CA GLU A 263 -12.28 2.82 18.27
C GLU A 263 -11.61 3.15 16.94
N GLY A 264 -10.29 3.31 16.96
CA GLY A 264 -9.51 3.49 15.74
C GLY A 264 -8.01 3.36 15.95
N THR A 265 -7.27 3.46 14.86
CA THR A 265 -5.80 3.37 14.87
C THR A 265 -5.19 4.77 14.90
N ILE A 266 -4.31 5.04 15.87
CA ILE A 266 -3.66 6.34 16.05
C ILE A 266 -2.37 6.48 15.23
N SER A 267 -2.19 7.64 14.61
CA SER A 267 -0.94 8.12 14.03
C SER A 267 -0.49 9.36 14.78
N LEU A 268 0.77 9.43 15.20
CA LEU A 268 1.35 10.53 15.96
C LEU A 268 2.29 11.36 15.08
N SER A 269 2.24 12.67 15.24
CA SER A 269 3.23 13.59 14.70
C SER A 269 4.49 13.63 15.59
N LYS A 270 5.60 14.16 15.06
CA LYS A 270 6.82 14.41 15.87
C LYS A 270 6.56 15.29 17.11
N ARG A 271 5.57 16.18 17.04
CA ARG A 271 5.17 17.05 18.16
C ARG A 271 4.23 16.37 19.17
N GLY A 272 3.81 15.14 18.90
CA GLY A 272 2.95 14.33 19.76
C GLY A 272 1.45 14.47 19.48
N ASP A 273 1.03 15.34 18.55
CA ASP A 273 -0.38 15.40 18.13
C ASP A 273 -0.78 14.10 17.42
N GLY A 274 -1.96 13.57 17.75
CA GLY A 274 -2.50 12.33 17.24
C GLY A 274 -3.61 12.52 16.22
N PHE A 275 -3.72 11.55 15.32
CA PHE A 275 -4.77 11.42 14.31
C PHE A 275 -5.27 9.99 14.35
N VAL A 276 -6.49 9.78 14.84
CA VAL A 276 -7.10 8.46 15.00
C VAL A 276 -8.02 8.20 13.83
N LYS A 277 -7.72 7.16 13.06
CA LYS A 277 -8.56 6.73 11.94
C LYS A 277 -9.51 5.62 12.41
N LEU A 278 -10.80 5.90 12.39
CA LEU A 278 -11.86 4.97 12.77
C LEU A 278 -12.06 3.90 11.69
N THR A 279 -12.71 2.79 12.06
CA THR A 279 -13.07 1.69 11.15
C THR A 279 -13.96 2.14 10.00
N THR A 280 -14.75 3.20 10.19
CA THR A 280 -15.61 3.82 9.16
C THR A 280 -14.84 4.68 8.15
N GLY A 281 -13.55 4.95 8.42
CA GLY A 281 -12.69 5.83 7.64
C GLY A 281 -12.63 7.28 8.14
N THR A 282 -13.47 7.66 9.11
CA THR A 282 -13.43 8.98 9.75
C THR A 282 -12.10 9.21 10.48
N GLU A 283 -11.54 10.42 10.36
CA GLU A 283 -10.35 10.84 11.12
C GLU A 283 -10.72 11.76 12.28
N VAL A 284 -10.18 11.45 13.46
CA VAL A 284 -10.35 12.23 14.69
C VAL A 284 -9.01 12.81 15.11
N PHE A 285 -8.95 14.12 15.29
CA PHE A 285 -7.77 14.80 15.80
C PHE A 285 -7.68 14.66 17.33
N VAL A 286 -6.51 14.30 17.83
CA VAL A 286 -6.22 14.17 19.26
C VAL A 286 -5.06 15.10 19.59
N PRO A 287 -5.28 16.22 20.27
CA PRO A 287 -4.18 17.10 20.69
C PRO A 287 -3.14 16.35 21.52
N SER A 288 -1.85 16.72 21.40
CA SER A 288 -0.73 16.03 22.07
C SER A 288 -0.82 15.86 23.59
N GLN A 289 -1.63 16.67 24.29
CA GLN A 289 -1.90 16.51 25.72
C GLN A 289 -2.94 15.41 26.04
N TYR A 290 -3.70 14.96 25.05
CA TYR A 290 -4.80 14.00 25.16
C TYR A 290 -4.51 12.68 24.43
N THR A 291 -3.30 12.47 23.93
CA THR A 291 -2.86 11.21 23.32
C THR A 291 -2.47 10.15 24.36
N GLY A 292 -2.38 10.52 25.64
CA GLY A 292 -2.03 9.61 26.73
C GLY A 292 -0.65 8.97 26.53
N ASN A 293 -0.58 7.65 26.74
CA ASN A 293 0.61 6.82 26.50
C ASN A 293 0.55 6.07 25.16
N SER A 294 -0.25 6.57 24.22
CA SER A 294 -0.36 5.98 22.90
C SER A 294 0.95 6.12 22.15
N ILE A 295 1.21 5.16 21.28
CA ILE A 295 2.32 5.19 20.33
C ILE A 295 1.81 5.05 18.90
N GLN A 296 2.72 5.22 17.94
CA GLN A 296 2.41 5.05 16.53
C GLN A 296 1.75 3.69 16.26
N ALA A 297 0.61 3.72 15.55
CA ALA A 297 -0.18 2.57 15.14
C ALA A 297 -0.91 1.80 16.27
N ASP A 298 -0.99 2.35 17.49
CA ASP A 298 -1.85 1.78 18.53
C ASP A 298 -3.33 1.78 18.09
N THR A 299 -4.05 0.71 18.41
CA THR A 299 -5.51 0.71 18.40
C THR A 299 -5.96 1.29 19.73
N VAL A 300 -6.67 2.41 19.64
CA VAL A 300 -7.05 3.23 20.80
C VAL A 300 -8.56 3.39 20.88
N GLN A 301 -9.05 3.45 22.11
CA GLN A 301 -10.39 3.89 22.42
C GLN A 301 -10.33 5.39 22.70
N ILE A 302 -11.14 6.17 21.98
CA ILE A 302 -11.21 7.62 22.10
C ILE A 302 -12.58 8.07 22.58
N LEU A 303 -12.58 9.13 23.38
CA LEU A 303 -13.78 9.85 23.74
C LEU A 303 -13.89 11.12 22.88
N PRO A 304 -14.94 11.27 22.05
CA PRO A 304 -15.18 12.51 21.34
C PRO A 304 -15.31 13.68 22.32
N SER A 305 -14.74 14.83 21.94
CA SER A 305 -14.70 16.03 22.79
C SER A 305 -15.37 17.23 22.14
N GLY A 306 -15.35 17.35 20.80
CA GLY A 306 -15.87 18.51 20.07
C GLY A 306 -15.56 18.48 18.58
N ILE A 307 -15.97 19.52 17.86
CA ILE A 307 -15.47 19.86 16.52
C ILE A 307 -14.43 20.97 16.68
N GLY A 308 -13.22 20.75 16.14
CA GLY A 308 -12.12 21.72 16.17
C GLY A 308 -12.27 22.84 15.13
N ARG A 309 -11.30 23.78 15.13
CA ARG A 309 -11.30 24.99 14.27
C ARG A 309 -11.38 24.74 12.75
N LYS A 310 -11.13 23.51 12.30
CA LYS A 310 -11.16 23.11 10.88
C LYS A 310 -12.32 22.16 10.55
N GLY A 311 -13.34 22.06 11.40
CA GLY A 311 -14.47 21.14 11.18
C GLY A 311 -14.14 19.66 11.43
N LYS A 312 -12.92 19.34 11.88
CA LYS A 312 -12.52 17.97 12.24
C LYS A 312 -13.00 17.63 13.64
N LEU A 313 -13.44 16.38 13.84
CA LEU A 313 -13.76 15.87 15.17
C LEU A 313 -12.47 15.86 16.03
N GLU A 314 -12.59 16.34 17.26
CA GLU A 314 -11.54 16.29 18.28
C GLU A 314 -11.91 15.24 19.33
N GLY A 315 -10.92 14.53 19.86
CA GLY A 315 -11.13 13.55 20.93
C GLY A 315 -9.95 13.45 21.89
N GLU A 316 -10.13 12.64 22.93
CA GLU A 316 -9.08 12.23 23.86
C GLU A 316 -8.94 10.71 23.87
N VAL A 317 -7.71 10.19 23.99
CA VAL A 317 -7.49 8.75 24.17
C VAL A 317 -7.84 8.38 25.60
N VAL A 318 -8.78 7.46 25.76
CA VAL A 318 -9.20 6.90 27.05
C VAL A 318 -8.30 5.72 27.43
N SER A 319 -8.05 4.83 26.48
CA SER A 319 -7.22 3.65 26.69
C SER A 319 -6.63 3.14 25.38
N VAL A 320 -5.49 2.47 25.49
CA VAL A 320 -4.90 1.71 24.39
C VAL A 320 -5.45 0.28 24.45
N LEU A 321 -6.20 -0.12 23.42
CA LEU A 321 -6.81 -1.45 23.32
C LEU A 321 -5.80 -2.49 22.83
N ARG A 322 -4.96 -2.11 21.86
CA ARG A 322 -3.91 -2.95 21.31
C ARG A 322 -2.71 -2.12 20.93
N ARG A 323 -1.50 -2.60 21.25
CA ARG A 323 -0.28 -1.94 20.82
C ARG A 323 -0.06 -2.08 19.31
N GLY A 324 0.46 -1.02 18.70
CA GLY A 324 0.83 -1.00 17.28
C GLY A 324 2.05 -1.87 16.99
N ARG A 325 2.90 -2.09 18.00
CA ARG A 325 4.05 -2.99 17.95
C ARG A 325 4.36 -3.61 19.31
N ASP A 326 4.97 -4.80 19.28
CA ASP A 326 5.30 -5.55 20.50
C ASP A 326 6.73 -5.27 20.99
N PHE A 327 7.65 -4.99 20.07
CA PHE A 327 9.09 -4.89 20.37
C PHE A 327 9.65 -3.51 20.05
N TYR A 328 10.59 -3.08 20.89
CA TYR A 328 11.23 -1.77 20.82
C TYR A 328 12.73 -1.91 21.00
N ARG A 329 13.50 -1.13 20.24
CA ARG A 329 14.93 -0.97 20.50
C ARG A 329 15.13 0.14 21.52
N MET A 330 15.79 -0.20 22.62
CA MET A 330 16.17 0.73 23.67
C MET A 330 17.70 0.80 23.75
N LYS A 331 18.25 1.99 23.58
CA LYS A 331 19.68 2.25 23.80
C LYS A 331 19.91 2.63 25.25
N VAL A 332 20.66 1.79 25.96
CA VAL A 332 20.96 2.00 27.39
C VAL A 332 21.84 3.24 27.53
N SER A 333 21.37 4.23 28.29
CA SER A 333 22.11 5.47 28.58
C SER A 333 22.78 5.40 29.94
N GLU A 334 22.11 4.84 30.94
CA GLU A 334 22.58 4.81 32.33
C GLU A 334 22.34 3.45 32.97
N LYS A 335 23.27 3.06 33.85
CA LYS A 335 23.19 1.86 34.68
C LYS A 335 23.34 2.24 36.15
N THR A 336 22.24 2.17 36.89
CA THR A 336 22.20 2.40 38.33
C THR A 336 22.24 1.08 39.11
N GLU A 337 22.27 1.12 40.45
CA GLU A 337 22.18 -0.09 41.27
C GLU A 337 20.85 -0.84 41.08
N LYS A 338 19.76 -0.13 40.82
CA LYS A 338 18.40 -0.71 40.78
C LYS A 338 17.83 -0.85 39.37
N PHE A 339 18.23 0.02 38.44
CA PHE A 339 17.61 0.16 37.13
C PHE A 339 18.65 0.34 36.03
N LEU A 340 18.34 -0.15 34.84
CA LEU A 340 18.92 0.32 33.58
C LEU A 340 17.94 1.33 32.98
N ILE A 341 18.46 2.47 32.54
CA ILE A 341 17.66 3.53 31.89
C ILE A 341 18.18 3.67 30.45
N GLY A 342 17.28 3.87 29.51
CA GLY A 342 17.63 4.03 28.11
C GLY A 342 16.61 4.84 27.32
N SER A 343 17.05 5.32 26.17
CA SER A 343 16.18 6.01 25.21
C SER A 343 15.66 5.04 24.16
N PHE A 344 14.39 5.17 23.78
CA PHE A 344 13.85 4.39 22.67
C PHE A 344 14.32 4.96 21.33
N LEU A 345 14.82 4.08 20.46
CA LEU A 345 15.27 4.46 19.11
C LEU A 345 14.11 4.46 18.10
N ASP A 346 13.05 3.70 18.37
CA ASP A 346 11.96 3.47 17.41
C ASP A 346 10.63 4.11 17.81
N MET A 347 10.57 4.87 18.91
CA MET A 347 9.35 5.56 19.35
C MET A 347 9.41 7.03 18.94
N ASP A 348 8.43 7.47 18.16
CA ASP A 348 8.28 8.88 17.80
C ASP A 348 7.91 9.73 19.03
N GLY A 349 8.51 10.91 19.15
CA GLY A 349 8.26 11.90 20.20
C GLY A 349 9.45 12.11 21.13
N ASP A 350 9.61 13.35 21.60
CA ASP A 350 10.77 13.75 22.41
C ASP A 350 10.75 13.14 23.83
N GLY A 351 11.92 12.69 24.28
CA GLY A 351 12.15 12.29 25.68
C GLY A 351 11.47 10.99 26.10
N LYS A 352 11.22 10.07 25.16
CA LYS A 352 10.71 8.72 25.49
C LYS A 352 11.82 7.82 25.99
N GLU A 353 11.75 7.52 27.28
CA GLU A 353 12.72 6.69 27.98
C GLU A 353 12.08 5.42 28.52
N GLY A 354 12.86 4.34 28.53
CA GLY A 354 12.52 3.09 29.18
C GLY A 354 13.37 2.90 30.42
N PHE A 355 12.77 2.31 31.46
CA PHE A 355 13.52 1.82 32.61
C PHE A 355 13.26 0.32 32.80
N LEU A 356 14.34 -0.41 33.04
CA LEU A 356 14.35 -1.86 33.22
C LEU A 356 14.84 -2.16 34.64
N PRO A 357 13.97 -2.67 35.53
CA PRO A 357 14.39 -3.09 36.87
C PRO A 357 15.45 -4.18 36.78
N ARG A 358 16.65 -3.96 37.33
CA ARG A 358 17.74 -4.94 37.25
C ARG A 358 17.38 -6.29 37.88
N LYS A 359 16.49 -6.27 38.88
CA LYS A 359 15.98 -7.49 39.53
C LYS A 359 15.16 -8.40 38.60
N SER A 360 14.65 -7.90 37.48
CA SER A 360 13.96 -8.74 36.48
C SER A 360 14.93 -9.48 35.56
N LEU A 361 16.22 -9.11 35.58
CA LEU A 361 17.28 -9.75 34.80
C LEU A 361 18.00 -10.84 35.60
N LEU A 362 18.42 -11.89 34.89
CA LEU A 362 19.39 -12.86 35.41
C LEU A 362 20.70 -12.14 35.79
N ARG A 363 21.38 -12.65 36.82
CA ARG A 363 22.55 -11.98 37.41
C ARG A 363 23.66 -11.72 36.38
N ASP A 364 23.91 -12.69 35.51
CA ASP A 364 24.96 -12.58 34.48
C ASP A 364 24.62 -11.50 33.44
N LEU A 365 23.36 -11.42 33.01
CA LEU A 365 22.86 -10.39 32.09
C LEU A 365 22.95 -8.98 32.70
N GLN A 366 22.76 -8.85 34.01
CA GLN A 366 22.89 -7.55 34.68
C GLN A 366 24.28 -6.98 34.55
N ASP A 367 25.33 -7.80 34.53
CA ASP A 367 26.71 -7.35 34.42
C ASP A 367 27.14 -7.18 32.96
N GLU A 368 26.57 -7.97 32.05
CA GLU A 368 26.83 -7.92 30.61
C GLU A 368 26.32 -6.63 29.96
N ILE A 369 25.10 -6.19 30.28
CA ILE A 369 24.52 -4.98 29.70
C ILE A 369 25.25 -3.73 30.18
N LYS A 370 25.74 -2.92 29.24
CA LYS A 370 26.51 -1.70 29.45
C LYS A 370 25.81 -0.48 28.83
N PRO A 371 26.09 0.74 29.34
CA PRO A 371 25.72 1.96 28.65
C PRO A 371 26.27 1.97 27.21
N GLY A 372 25.41 2.31 26.26
CA GLY A 372 25.68 2.26 24.82
C GLY A 372 25.08 1.06 24.10
N ASP A 373 24.80 -0.04 24.81
CA ASP A 373 24.21 -1.23 24.21
C ASP A 373 22.77 -0.97 23.75
N VAL A 374 22.40 -1.62 22.64
CA VAL A 374 21.02 -1.62 22.13
C VAL A 374 20.39 -2.96 22.46
N ILE A 375 19.31 -2.90 23.24
CA ILE A 375 18.55 -4.07 23.67
C ILE A 375 17.13 -4.03 23.11
N ILE A 376 16.59 -5.21 22.82
CA ILE A 376 15.20 -5.40 22.44
C ILE A 376 14.38 -5.58 23.71
N VAL A 377 13.32 -4.79 23.83
CA VAL A 377 12.45 -4.79 24.99
C VAL A 377 10.98 -4.82 24.59
N ASN A 378 10.12 -5.28 25.50
CA ASN A 378 8.67 -5.09 25.42
C ASN A 378 8.22 -4.12 26.52
N LEU A 379 7.23 -3.30 26.25
CA LEU A 379 6.62 -2.43 27.26
C LEU A 379 5.77 -3.27 28.20
N LYS A 380 5.84 -3.00 29.51
CA LYS A 380 4.91 -3.62 30.47
C LYS A 380 3.51 -3.02 30.32
N GLU A 381 2.48 -3.84 30.53
CA GLU A 381 1.09 -3.37 30.63
C GLU A 381 0.96 -2.34 31.76
N ASP A 382 0.20 -1.26 31.54
CA ASP A 382 0.05 -0.12 32.45
C ASP A 382 1.35 0.66 32.80
N SER A 383 2.39 0.57 31.96
CA SER A 383 3.72 1.14 32.22
C SER A 383 3.84 2.67 32.28
N ALA A 384 2.80 3.43 31.95
CA ALA A 384 2.87 4.89 31.97
C ALA A 384 2.74 5.41 33.41
N GLN A 385 3.85 5.34 34.16
CA GLN A 385 3.92 5.91 35.51
C GLN A 385 4.07 7.43 35.47
N GLU A 386 4.82 7.96 34.48
CA GLU A 386 5.03 9.39 34.21
C GLU A 386 5.01 9.67 32.69
N ARG A 387 4.83 10.93 32.28
CA ARG A 387 4.79 11.31 30.86
C ARG A 387 6.12 10.95 30.20
N ASN A 388 6.09 9.99 29.26
CA ASN A 388 7.22 9.50 28.45
C ASN A 388 8.22 8.56 29.14
N LEU A 389 7.96 8.06 30.35
CA LEU A 389 8.79 7.03 31.00
C LEU A 389 8.05 5.69 31.10
N TYR A 390 8.65 4.62 30.58
CA TYR A 390 8.00 3.32 30.46
C TYR A 390 8.78 2.22 31.18
N GLU A 391 8.10 1.43 32.02
CA GLU A 391 8.68 0.18 32.52
C GLU A 391 8.76 -0.85 31.38
N VAL A 392 9.93 -1.46 31.21
CA VAL A 392 10.17 -2.43 30.13
C VAL A 392 10.62 -3.79 30.63
N HIS A 393 10.36 -4.82 29.83
CA HIS A 393 10.92 -6.16 29.99
C HIS A 393 11.99 -6.41 28.94
N PHE A 394 13.15 -6.89 29.39
CA PHE A 394 14.22 -7.32 28.50
C PHE A 394 13.80 -8.57 27.71
N VAL A 395 14.11 -8.56 26.42
CA VAL A 395 13.92 -9.71 25.53
C VAL A 395 15.26 -10.31 25.13
N ARG A 396 16.15 -9.50 24.53
CA ARG A 396 17.49 -9.92 24.04
C ARG A 396 18.37 -8.71 23.68
N PHE A 397 19.66 -8.92 23.38
CA PHE A 397 20.45 -7.89 22.69
C PHE A 397 20.07 -7.82 21.20
N GLU A 398 20.26 -6.66 20.58
CA GLU A 398 20.04 -6.49 19.13
C GLU A 398 21.01 -7.38 18.31
N SER A 399 22.25 -7.53 18.78
CA SER A 399 23.30 -8.31 18.12
C SER A 399 23.20 -9.83 18.30
N ASP A 400 22.31 -10.30 19.17
CA ASP A 400 22.18 -11.75 19.45
C ASP A 400 21.52 -12.51 18.29
N THR A 401 20.91 -11.80 17.34
CA THR A 401 20.29 -12.44 16.19
C THR A 401 21.37 -12.89 15.20
N LYS A 402 21.41 -14.19 14.89
CA LYS A 402 22.16 -14.71 13.72
C LYS A 402 21.56 -14.27 12.38
N GLU A 403 20.44 -13.54 12.43
CA GLU A 403 19.67 -13.07 11.28
C GLU A 403 20.02 -11.63 10.91
N ASP A 404 19.60 -11.20 9.73
CA ASP A 404 19.77 -9.83 9.24
C ASP A 404 19.09 -8.82 10.18
N THR A 405 19.89 -8.02 10.89
CA THR A 405 19.42 -7.04 11.87
C THR A 405 18.56 -5.96 11.22
N ASP A 406 18.84 -5.57 9.97
CA ASP A 406 18.05 -4.58 9.24
C ASP A 406 16.64 -5.11 8.94
N LEU A 407 16.53 -6.40 8.59
CA LEU A 407 15.23 -7.05 8.41
C LEU A 407 14.45 -7.06 9.71
N MET A 408 15.07 -7.55 10.79
CA MET A 408 14.39 -7.65 12.09
C MET A 408 13.91 -6.29 12.56
N ARG A 409 14.70 -5.24 12.32
CA ARG A 409 14.30 -3.86 12.59
C ARG A 409 13.04 -3.45 11.82
N MET A 410 12.93 -3.78 10.54
CA MET A 410 11.72 -3.45 9.75
C MET A 410 10.50 -4.26 10.18
N LEU A 411 10.68 -5.56 10.48
CA LEU A 411 9.61 -6.40 11.00
C LEU A 411 9.06 -5.87 12.32
N MET A 412 9.93 -5.43 13.24
CA MET A 412 9.50 -4.81 14.50
C MET A 412 8.83 -3.45 14.29
N LYS A 413 9.41 -2.59 13.44
CA LYS A 413 8.87 -1.24 13.16
C LYS A 413 7.44 -1.29 12.65
N TYR A 414 7.14 -2.24 11.76
CA TYR A 414 5.84 -2.42 11.13
C TYR A 414 5.00 -3.55 11.76
N ASN A 415 5.47 -4.15 12.85
CA ASN A 415 4.81 -5.24 13.57
C ASN A 415 4.39 -6.42 12.67
N TYR A 416 5.32 -6.89 11.84
CA TYR A 416 5.14 -8.11 11.04
C TYR A 416 5.65 -9.33 11.79
N GLN A 417 4.86 -10.40 11.78
CA GLN A 417 5.22 -11.70 12.33
C GLN A 417 5.51 -12.67 11.18
N ILE A 418 6.69 -13.28 11.20
CA ILE A 418 7.07 -14.29 10.20
C ILE A 418 6.33 -15.60 10.49
N LEU A 419 6.27 -15.98 11.77
CA LEU A 419 5.65 -17.21 12.21
C LEU A 419 4.14 -17.13 12.09
N TYR A 420 3.56 -18.28 11.83
CA TYR A 420 2.12 -18.47 11.76
C TYR A 420 1.59 -19.02 13.08
N PRO A 421 0.35 -18.69 13.48
CA PRO A 421 -0.28 -19.29 14.65
C PRO A 421 -0.42 -20.82 14.50
N GLU A 422 -0.32 -21.57 15.59
CA GLU A 422 -0.50 -23.05 15.58
C GLU A 422 -1.86 -23.46 15.00
N SER A 423 -2.90 -22.63 15.16
CA SER A 423 -4.23 -22.87 14.59
C SER A 423 -4.27 -22.90 13.05
N THR A 424 -3.21 -22.43 12.39
CA THR A 424 -3.06 -22.41 10.93
C THR A 424 -2.14 -23.52 10.43
N GLU A 425 -1.63 -24.38 11.32
CA GLU A 425 -0.78 -25.51 10.94
C GLU A 425 -1.50 -26.42 9.95
N LEU A 426 -0.79 -26.70 8.86
CA LEU A 426 -1.23 -27.61 7.83
C LEU A 426 -0.60 -28.97 8.12
N GLY A 427 -1.41 -30.03 8.06
CA GLY A 427 -0.89 -31.40 8.05
C GLY A 427 -0.01 -31.66 6.82
N ALA A 428 0.50 -32.88 6.71
CA ALA A 428 1.27 -33.27 5.52
C ALA A 428 0.43 -33.08 4.25
N LEU A 429 0.81 -32.10 3.42
CA LEU A 429 0.15 -31.81 2.15
C LEU A 429 0.77 -32.68 1.04
N PRO A 430 -0.05 -33.21 0.11
CA PRO A 430 0.49 -33.95 -1.02
C PRO A 430 1.31 -33.03 -1.93
N GLU A 431 2.21 -33.64 -2.69
CA GLU A 431 3.01 -32.90 -3.68
C GLU A 431 2.19 -32.47 -4.91
N GLU A 432 1.18 -33.26 -5.26
CA GLU A 432 0.31 -33.09 -6.42
C GLU A 432 -1.16 -33.15 -5.97
N VAL A 433 -2.02 -32.41 -6.66
CA VAL A 433 -3.45 -32.47 -6.37
C VAL A 433 -4.02 -33.79 -6.89
N GLU A 434 -4.63 -34.54 -5.98
CA GLU A 434 -5.27 -35.83 -6.27
C GLU A 434 -6.80 -35.66 -6.36
N GLU A 435 -7.43 -36.49 -7.19
CA GLU A 435 -8.89 -36.51 -7.36
C GLU A 435 -9.64 -36.75 -6.04
N SER A 436 -9.11 -37.64 -5.19
CA SER A 436 -9.66 -37.96 -3.87
C SER A 436 -9.66 -36.76 -2.91
N SER A 437 -8.82 -35.75 -3.16
CA SER A 437 -8.63 -34.59 -2.27
C SER A 437 -9.54 -33.39 -2.60
N VAL A 438 -10.35 -33.49 -3.66
CA VAL A 438 -11.11 -32.36 -4.22
C VAL A 438 -12.58 -32.75 -4.42
N GLU A 439 -13.44 -32.24 -3.55
CA GLU A 439 -14.89 -32.56 -3.55
C GLU A 439 -15.56 -32.26 -4.90
N ASP A 440 -15.16 -31.18 -5.57
CA ASP A 440 -15.75 -30.72 -6.84
C ASP A 440 -14.97 -31.17 -8.09
N TRP A 441 -14.07 -32.16 -7.97
CA TRP A 441 -13.17 -32.60 -9.06
C TRP A 441 -13.90 -32.84 -10.39
N GLY A 442 -14.99 -33.61 -10.37
CA GLY A 442 -15.76 -33.96 -11.57
C GLY A 442 -16.50 -32.78 -12.24
N SER A 443 -16.64 -31.65 -11.56
CA SER A 443 -17.25 -30.43 -12.12
C SER A 443 -16.23 -29.47 -12.75
N ARG A 444 -14.92 -29.70 -12.51
CA ARG A 444 -13.84 -28.86 -13.02
C ARG A 444 -13.53 -29.21 -14.47
N ALA A 445 -13.25 -28.18 -15.27
CA ALA A 445 -12.75 -28.40 -16.62
C ALA A 445 -11.34 -29.01 -16.59
N ASP A 446 -11.15 -30.15 -17.23
CA ASP A 446 -9.83 -30.76 -17.37
C ASP A 446 -9.07 -30.09 -18.53
N LEU A 447 -8.04 -29.33 -18.18
CA LEU A 447 -7.17 -28.61 -19.12
C LEU A 447 -5.72 -29.08 -19.01
N ARG A 448 -5.47 -30.28 -18.46
CA ARG A 448 -4.11 -30.79 -18.25
C ARG A 448 -3.34 -31.02 -19.55
N GLU A 449 -4.03 -31.30 -20.65
CA GLU A 449 -3.44 -31.47 -21.98
C GLU A 449 -3.26 -30.14 -22.74
N LEU A 450 -3.85 -29.05 -22.26
CA LEU A 450 -3.67 -27.72 -22.83
C LEU A 450 -2.29 -27.19 -22.43
N ARG A 451 -1.44 -26.90 -23.43
CA ARG A 451 -0.10 -26.35 -23.19
C ARG A 451 -0.20 -25.01 -22.46
N SER A 452 0.20 -25.01 -21.20
CA SER A 452 0.26 -23.85 -20.31
C SER A 452 1.69 -23.61 -19.81
N ILE A 453 2.06 -22.35 -19.56
CA ILE A 453 3.34 -21.95 -18.95
C ILE A 453 3.12 -20.90 -17.87
N THR A 454 4.04 -20.80 -16.92
CA THR A 454 4.17 -19.63 -16.03
C THR A 454 5.37 -18.80 -16.47
N ILE A 455 5.36 -17.48 -16.29
CA ILE A 455 6.51 -16.60 -16.58
C ILE A 455 6.72 -15.68 -15.38
N ASP A 456 7.80 -15.91 -14.64
CA ASP A 456 8.01 -15.27 -13.34
C ASP A 456 9.45 -14.74 -13.17
N GLY A 457 9.70 -14.04 -12.06
CA GLY A 457 11.06 -13.68 -11.66
C GLY A 457 11.90 -14.92 -11.35
N GLU A 458 13.21 -14.84 -11.56
CA GLU A 458 14.16 -15.95 -11.39
C GLU A 458 14.00 -16.68 -10.05
N TYR A 459 13.80 -15.91 -8.97
CA TYR A 459 13.74 -16.39 -7.59
C TYR A 459 12.31 -16.61 -7.05
N SER A 460 11.28 -16.36 -7.86
CA SER A 460 9.88 -16.53 -7.44
C SER A 460 9.53 -18.01 -7.29
N LYS A 461 8.66 -18.32 -6.34
CA LYS A 461 8.23 -19.69 -6.02
C LYS A 461 6.71 -19.86 -5.90
N ASP A 462 6.02 -18.75 -5.70
CA ASP A 462 4.60 -18.54 -5.57
C ASP A 462 4.00 -18.14 -6.92
N PHE A 463 3.79 -19.12 -7.81
CA PHE A 463 3.26 -18.87 -9.16
C PHE A 463 1.73 -18.79 -9.11
N ASP A 464 1.20 -17.57 -9.06
CA ASP A 464 -0.25 -17.30 -9.06
C ASP A 464 -0.91 -17.61 -10.41
N ASP A 465 -0.21 -17.32 -11.51
CA ASP A 465 -0.78 -17.33 -12.85
C ASP A 465 -0.02 -18.20 -13.85
N ALA A 466 -0.79 -18.82 -14.74
CA ALA A 466 -0.30 -19.52 -15.92
C ALA A 466 -1.11 -19.09 -17.14
N ILE A 467 -0.47 -19.10 -18.31
CA ILE A 467 -1.11 -18.69 -19.57
C ILE A 467 -1.08 -19.82 -20.60
N SER A 468 -2.15 -19.86 -21.41
CA SER A 468 -2.24 -20.71 -22.61
C SER A 468 -2.71 -19.86 -23.80
N PHE A 469 -2.32 -20.25 -25.00
CA PHE A 469 -2.60 -19.50 -26.23
C PHE A 469 -2.77 -20.43 -27.43
N VAL A 470 -3.89 -20.28 -28.13
CA VAL A 470 -4.30 -21.10 -29.27
C VAL A 470 -4.76 -20.18 -30.41
N GLU A 471 -4.19 -20.41 -31.61
CA GLU A 471 -4.62 -19.74 -32.84
C GLU A 471 -5.69 -20.59 -33.53
N GLU A 472 -6.89 -20.05 -33.67
CA GLU A 472 -8.06 -20.69 -34.32
C GLU A 472 -8.35 -19.99 -35.66
N GLY A 473 -7.33 -19.93 -36.53
CA GLY A 473 -7.40 -19.27 -37.84
C GLY A 473 -7.61 -17.76 -37.72
N LYS A 474 -8.84 -17.27 -37.91
CA LYS A 474 -9.18 -15.84 -37.80
C LYS A 474 -9.42 -15.38 -36.36
N ARG A 475 -9.47 -16.31 -35.41
CA ARG A 475 -9.67 -16.04 -33.98
C ARG A 475 -8.45 -16.48 -33.18
N ILE A 476 -8.33 -15.89 -32.02
CA ILE A 476 -7.36 -16.23 -31.00
C ILE A 476 -8.15 -16.63 -29.76
N ARG A 477 -7.73 -17.72 -29.13
CA ARG A 477 -8.17 -18.04 -27.78
C ARG A 477 -6.97 -18.03 -26.86
N PHE A 478 -7.05 -17.23 -25.81
CA PHE A 478 -6.03 -17.18 -24.77
C PHE A 478 -6.68 -17.38 -23.41
N TYR A 479 -5.91 -17.97 -22.52
CA TYR A 479 -6.37 -18.40 -21.22
C TYR A 479 -5.45 -17.83 -20.16
N VAL A 480 -6.07 -17.37 -19.08
CA VAL A 480 -5.38 -16.99 -17.84
C VAL A 480 -5.88 -17.95 -16.77
N HIS A 481 -5.01 -18.81 -16.29
CA HIS A 481 -5.27 -19.78 -15.24
C HIS A 481 -4.69 -19.24 -13.95
N ILE A 482 -5.53 -19.00 -12.94
CA ILE A 482 -5.10 -18.45 -11.65
C ILE A 482 -5.25 -19.53 -10.58
N ALA A 483 -4.29 -19.64 -9.66
CA ALA A 483 -4.36 -20.54 -8.51
C ALA A 483 -5.72 -20.47 -7.79
N ASP A 484 -6.41 -21.61 -7.61
CA ASP A 484 -7.69 -21.68 -6.89
C ASP A 484 -7.47 -21.69 -5.37
N VAL A 485 -6.95 -20.59 -4.83
CA VAL A 485 -6.66 -20.42 -3.40
C VAL A 485 -7.91 -20.55 -2.53
N ALA A 486 -9.07 -20.11 -3.05
CA ALA A 486 -10.36 -20.24 -2.37
C ALA A 486 -10.76 -21.70 -2.11
N ASN A 487 -10.18 -22.66 -2.84
CA ASN A 487 -10.36 -24.08 -2.53
C ASN A 487 -9.74 -24.45 -1.18
N TYR A 488 -8.55 -23.93 -0.88
CA TYR A 488 -7.76 -24.28 0.30
C TYR A 488 -8.06 -23.38 1.51
N VAL A 489 -8.31 -22.09 1.25
CA VAL A 489 -8.57 -21.09 2.30
C VAL A 489 -10.06 -20.81 2.35
N LYS A 490 -10.79 -21.54 3.20
CA LYS A 490 -12.25 -21.42 3.38
C LYS A 490 -12.60 -20.21 4.24
N THR A 491 -13.69 -19.51 3.89
CA THR A 491 -14.18 -18.36 4.66
C THR A 491 -14.38 -18.71 6.13
N GLY A 492 -13.86 -17.89 7.05
CA GLY A 492 -13.95 -18.08 8.50
C GLY A 492 -13.07 -19.20 9.07
N SER A 493 -12.21 -19.83 8.26
CA SER A 493 -11.18 -20.74 8.78
C SER A 493 -10.03 -19.96 9.45
N PRO A 494 -9.25 -20.58 10.35
CA PRO A 494 -8.07 -19.91 10.93
C PRO A 494 -7.08 -19.37 9.89
N LEU A 495 -6.92 -20.07 8.76
CA LEU A 495 -6.10 -19.62 7.64
C LEU A 495 -6.68 -18.36 6.97
N ASP A 496 -7.99 -18.27 6.85
CA ASP A 496 -8.67 -17.10 6.30
C ASP A 496 -8.55 -15.88 7.23
N GLU A 497 -8.69 -16.08 8.53
CA GLU A 497 -8.51 -15.03 9.53
C GLU A 497 -7.08 -14.47 9.51
N GLU A 498 -6.07 -15.34 9.45
CA GLU A 498 -4.67 -14.91 9.36
C GLU A 498 -4.36 -14.28 8.00
N ALA A 499 -4.90 -14.81 6.89
CA ALA A 499 -4.76 -14.21 5.56
C ALA A 499 -5.43 -12.82 5.48
N TYR A 500 -6.60 -12.65 6.11
CA TYR A 500 -7.29 -11.36 6.21
C TYR A 500 -6.48 -10.38 7.05
N LYS A 501 -5.97 -10.83 8.21
CA LYS A 501 -5.13 -10.01 9.11
C LYS A 501 -3.86 -9.52 8.39
N ARG A 502 -3.20 -10.36 7.60
CA ARG A 502 -2.02 -9.99 6.80
C ARG A 502 -2.40 -9.17 5.56
N ALA A 503 -3.53 -9.47 4.93
CA ALA A 503 -4.11 -8.90 3.71
C ALA A 503 -3.26 -8.92 2.43
N THR A 504 -1.94 -8.83 2.53
CA THR A 504 -0.98 -8.87 1.42
C THR A 504 0.35 -9.47 1.89
N SER A 505 1.08 -10.13 0.98
CA SER A 505 2.48 -10.47 1.21
C SER A 505 3.36 -9.22 1.18
N VAL A 506 4.47 -9.23 1.93
CA VAL A 506 5.42 -8.09 2.04
C VAL A 506 6.82 -8.52 1.60
N TYR A 507 7.43 -7.80 0.66
CA TYR A 507 8.68 -8.16 -0.02
C TYR A 507 9.88 -7.35 0.49
N MET A 508 10.62 -7.90 1.45
CA MET A 508 11.81 -7.29 2.07
C MET A 508 13.09 -7.69 1.33
N GLY A 509 13.21 -7.28 0.07
CA GLY A 509 14.36 -7.61 -0.80
C GLY A 509 14.38 -9.09 -1.19
N SER A 510 15.30 -9.88 -0.62
CA SER A 510 15.40 -11.33 -0.89
C SER A 510 14.54 -12.20 0.03
N ARG A 511 13.79 -11.59 0.95
CA ARG A 511 12.91 -12.28 1.90
C ARG A 511 11.47 -11.79 1.75
N VAL A 512 10.52 -12.66 2.05
CA VAL A 512 9.08 -12.37 1.96
C VAL A 512 8.45 -12.68 3.31
N VAL A 513 7.55 -11.82 3.77
CA VAL A 513 6.55 -12.16 4.80
C VAL A 513 5.29 -12.54 4.03
N PRO A 514 5.04 -13.84 3.81
CA PRO A 514 3.93 -14.25 2.95
C PRO A 514 2.59 -14.04 3.66
N MET A 515 1.54 -13.85 2.86
CA MET A 515 0.16 -13.83 3.34
C MET A 515 -0.32 -15.23 3.76
N LEU A 516 0.11 -16.26 3.02
CA LEU A 516 -0.24 -17.66 3.24
C LEU A 516 1.00 -18.49 3.61
N PRO A 517 0.84 -19.57 4.39
CA PRO A 517 1.96 -20.46 4.72
C PRO A 517 2.66 -21.00 3.46
N PRO A 518 4.01 -21.08 3.45
CA PRO A 518 4.79 -21.59 2.32
C PRO A 518 4.33 -22.94 1.78
N GLU A 519 3.82 -23.81 2.66
CA GLU A 519 3.29 -25.13 2.34
C GLU A 519 2.10 -25.05 1.37
N LEU A 520 1.32 -23.96 1.39
CA LEU A 520 0.29 -23.66 0.39
C LEU A 520 0.84 -22.77 -0.72
N SER A 521 1.46 -21.64 -0.36
CA SER A 521 1.81 -20.58 -1.32
C SER A 521 2.89 -20.99 -2.32
N GLU A 522 3.88 -21.80 -1.90
CA GLU A 522 4.99 -22.27 -2.76
C GLU A 522 4.73 -23.67 -3.34
N ASN A 523 3.70 -24.38 -2.89
CA ASN A 523 3.42 -25.75 -3.31
C ASN A 523 2.01 -25.97 -3.89
N LEU A 524 0.97 -26.20 -3.06
CA LEU A 524 -0.34 -26.65 -3.56
C LEU A 524 -1.10 -25.57 -4.34
N CYS A 525 -1.00 -24.31 -3.93
CA CYS A 525 -1.60 -23.19 -4.66
C CYS A 525 -0.71 -22.78 -5.85
N SER A 526 0.60 -22.81 -5.67
CA SER A 526 1.55 -22.46 -6.73
C SER A 526 1.38 -23.35 -7.96
N LEU A 527 1.26 -22.74 -9.14
CA LEU A 527 1.08 -23.43 -10.42
C LEU A 527 2.39 -24.06 -10.93
N VAL A 528 3.00 -24.91 -10.09
CA VAL A 528 4.29 -25.56 -10.35
C VAL A 528 4.20 -26.49 -11.58
N ALA A 529 5.23 -26.43 -12.43
CA ALA A 529 5.31 -27.23 -13.64
C ALA A 529 5.23 -28.74 -13.36
N LYS A 530 4.63 -29.46 -14.31
CA LYS A 530 4.48 -30.92 -14.39
C LYS A 530 3.60 -31.57 -13.33
N LYS A 531 2.96 -30.79 -12.45
CA LYS A 531 2.06 -31.31 -11.42
C LYS A 531 0.62 -30.83 -11.67
N ASN A 532 -0.37 -31.66 -11.36
CA ASN A 532 -1.77 -31.25 -11.35
C ASN A 532 -1.97 -30.15 -10.30
N ARG A 533 -2.67 -29.09 -10.73
CA ARG A 533 -3.01 -27.94 -9.89
C ARG A 533 -4.45 -27.49 -10.17
N LEU A 534 -5.09 -26.99 -9.12
CA LEU A 534 -6.42 -26.38 -9.23
C LEU A 534 -6.28 -24.92 -9.65
N ALA A 535 -7.05 -24.55 -10.66
CA ALA A 535 -7.05 -23.18 -11.16
C ALA A 535 -8.46 -22.66 -11.41
N PHE A 536 -8.65 -21.37 -11.19
CA PHE A 536 -9.74 -20.59 -11.72
C PHE A 536 -9.32 -20.02 -13.08
N THR A 537 -9.95 -20.49 -14.15
CA THR A 537 -9.57 -20.13 -15.53
C THR A 537 -10.50 -19.05 -16.08
N VAL A 538 -9.88 -18.04 -16.71
CA VAL A 538 -10.52 -17.07 -17.59
C VAL A 538 -10.14 -17.40 -19.03
N GLU A 539 -11.10 -17.94 -19.79
CA GLU A 539 -10.97 -18.21 -21.22
C GLU A 539 -11.48 -16.99 -22.00
N MET A 540 -10.66 -16.44 -22.89
CA MET A 540 -11.00 -15.25 -23.68
C MET A 540 -10.83 -15.52 -25.17
N GLU A 541 -11.86 -15.17 -25.95
CA GLU A 541 -11.83 -15.21 -27.41
C GLU A 541 -11.63 -13.79 -27.96
N ALA A 542 -10.62 -13.62 -28.82
CA ALA A 542 -10.27 -12.35 -29.43
C ALA A 542 -10.07 -12.47 -30.95
N ASP A 543 -10.19 -11.33 -31.63
CA ASP A 543 -9.74 -11.17 -33.01
C ASP A 543 -8.28 -10.68 -33.08
N TRP A 544 -7.72 -10.67 -34.29
CA TRP A 544 -6.38 -10.16 -34.58
C TRP A 544 -6.28 -8.62 -34.52
N GLN A 545 -7.32 -7.94 -34.03
CA GLN A 545 -7.33 -6.50 -33.75
C GLN A 545 -7.30 -6.22 -32.23
N GLY A 546 -7.24 -7.27 -31.39
CA GLY A 546 -7.26 -7.13 -29.94
C GLY A 546 -8.65 -6.85 -29.36
N ASN A 547 -9.72 -7.16 -30.11
CA ASN A 547 -11.08 -7.12 -29.58
C ASN A 547 -11.41 -8.45 -28.90
N ILE A 548 -11.48 -8.45 -27.58
CA ILE A 548 -11.99 -9.57 -26.80
C ILE A 548 -13.52 -9.59 -26.97
N THR A 549 -14.02 -10.60 -27.68
CA THR A 549 -15.43 -10.75 -28.06
C THR A 549 -16.24 -11.58 -27.06
N HIS A 550 -15.58 -12.52 -26.38
CA HIS A 550 -16.22 -13.40 -25.40
C HIS A 550 -15.26 -13.75 -24.27
N ALA A 551 -15.79 -13.98 -23.07
CA ALA A 551 -15.05 -14.45 -21.92
C ALA A 551 -15.89 -15.47 -21.13
N LYS A 552 -15.27 -16.58 -20.72
CA LYS A 552 -15.84 -17.60 -19.84
C LYS A 552 -14.99 -17.73 -18.57
N PHE A 553 -15.66 -18.06 -17.47
CA PHE A 553 -15.04 -18.21 -16.16
C PHE A 553 -15.45 -19.55 -15.58
N TYR A 554 -14.49 -20.37 -15.18
CA TYR A 554 -14.77 -21.69 -14.61
C TYR A 554 -13.59 -22.22 -13.80
N LYS A 555 -13.88 -23.15 -12.89
CA LYS A 555 -12.85 -23.91 -12.18
C LYS A 555 -12.30 -25.01 -13.09
N SER A 556 -11.02 -25.29 -12.96
CA SER A 556 -10.26 -26.17 -13.84
C SER A 556 -9.16 -26.91 -13.10
N ILE A 557 -8.68 -27.98 -13.73
CA ILE A 557 -7.46 -28.69 -13.36
C ILE A 557 -6.48 -28.49 -14.50
N ILE A 558 -5.28 -28.00 -14.18
CA ILE A 558 -4.22 -27.76 -15.16
C ILE A 558 -2.97 -28.55 -14.81
N LYS A 559 -2.08 -28.72 -15.79
CA LYS A 559 -0.73 -29.23 -15.61
C LYS A 559 0.22 -28.34 -16.40
N VAL A 560 0.87 -27.40 -15.70
CA VAL A 560 1.79 -26.45 -16.33
C VAL A 560 2.89 -27.21 -17.05
N ALA A 561 3.05 -26.95 -18.35
CA ALA A 561 4.02 -27.65 -19.17
C ALA A 561 5.44 -27.25 -18.79
N GLU A 562 5.70 -25.97 -18.52
CA GLU A 562 7.04 -25.47 -18.23
C GLU A 562 6.99 -24.16 -17.45
N ARG A 563 7.98 -23.97 -16.55
CA ARG A 563 8.24 -22.69 -15.90
C ARG A 563 9.21 -21.88 -16.74
N TYR A 564 8.83 -20.66 -17.09
CA TYR A 564 9.68 -19.68 -17.73
C TYR A 564 10.11 -18.60 -16.73
N THR A 565 11.25 -17.99 -17.02
CA THR A 565 11.66 -16.73 -16.37
C THR A 565 11.50 -15.59 -17.35
N TYR A 566 11.30 -14.36 -16.85
CA TYR A 566 11.17 -13.18 -17.72
C TYR A 566 12.33 -13.03 -18.71
N ASN A 567 13.57 -13.31 -18.30
CA ASN A 567 14.75 -13.24 -19.17
C ASN A 567 14.75 -14.30 -20.27
N ARG A 568 14.29 -15.52 -19.97
CA ARG A 568 14.16 -16.58 -20.97
C ARG A 568 13.09 -16.22 -21.99
N ALA A 569 11.91 -15.81 -21.52
CA ALA A 569 10.83 -15.38 -22.40
C ALA A 569 11.26 -14.19 -23.27
N GLU A 570 11.98 -13.23 -22.70
CA GLU A 570 12.54 -12.09 -23.44
C GLU A 570 13.48 -12.55 -24.56
N THR A 571 14.37 -13.50 -24.29
CA THR A 571 15.28 -14.05 -25.31
C THR A 571 14.51 -14.68 -26.47
N GLU A 572 13.45 -15.45 -26.19
CA GLU A 572 12.60 -16.04 -27.22
C GLU A 572 11.79 -15.00 -28.00
N ILE A 573 11.31 -13.94 -27.33
CA ILE A 573 10.64 -12.80 -27.99
C ILE A 573 11.59 -12.07 -28.93
N LEU A 574 12.80 -11.76 -28.47
CA LEU A 574 13.80 -11.01 -29.24
C LEU A 574 14.38 -11.80 -30.41
N SER A 575 14.23 -13.14 -30.41
CA SER A 575 14.62 -13.98 -31.56
C SER A 575 13.87 -13.60 -32.84
N GLY A 576 12.67 -13.02 -32.71
CA GLY A 576 11.85 -12.63 -33.85
C GLY A 576 11.24 -13.79 -34.63
N ASP A 577 11.40 -15.04 -34.16
CA ASP A 577 10.94 -16.23 -34.86
C ASP A 577 9.39 -16.30 -34.90
N PRO A 578 8.76 -16.15 -36.08
CA PRO A 578 7.30 -16.19 -36.21
C PRO A 578 6.68 -17.55 -35.86
N THR A 579 7.48 -18.61 -35.81
CA THR A 579 7.03 -19.95 -35.42
C THR A 579 7.09 -20.18 -33.91
N ASN A 580 7.85 -19.36 -33.18
CA ASN A 580 7.96 -19.42 -31.73
C ASN A 580 6.64 -19.01 -31.06
N TRP A 581 6.19 -19.84 -30.12
CA TRP A 581 4.91 -19.66 -29.43
C TRP A 581 4.88 -18.42 -28.52
N ILE A 582 5.98 -18.13 -27.80
CA ILE A 582 6.11 -16.92 -26.97
C ILE A 582 6.08 -15.66 -27.84
N TYR A 583 6.79 -15.67 -28.97
CA TYR A 583 6.82 -14.53 -29.89
C TYR A 583 5.41 -14.21 -30.44
N LYS A 584 4.63 -15.23 -30.80
CA LYS A 584 3.22 -15.07 -31.23
C LYS A 584 2.35 -14.46 -30.14
N MET A 585 2.48 -14.95 -28.90
CA MET A 585 1.78 -14.36 -27.75
C MET A 585 2.16 -12.89 -27.56
N MET A 586 3.45 -12.55 -27.69
CA MET A 586 3.92 -11.16 -27.56
C MET A 586 3.35 -10.26 -28.65
N LYS A 587 3.28 -10.73 -29.90
CA LYS A 587 2.60 -9.99 -30.98
C LYS A 587 1.16 -9.65 -30.59
N PHE A 588 0.43 -10.62 -30.05
CA PHE A 588 -0.94 -10.38 -29.61
C PHE A 588 -1.02 -9.45 -28.39
N ALA A 589 -0.14 -9.61 -27.40
CA ALA A 589 -0.05 -8.72 -26.24
C ALA A 589 0.22 -7.26 -26.65
N ASN A 590 1.10 -7.04 -27.63
CA ASN A 590 1.32 -5.70 -28.19
C ASN A 590 0.06 -5.11 -28.83
N LEU A 591 -0.76 -5.91 -29.53
CA LEU A 591 -2.05 -5.43 -30.06
C LEU A 591 -3.02 -5.01 -28.95
N LEU A 592 -3.08 -5.79 -27.86
CA LEU A 592 -3.86 -5.43 -26.67
C LEU A 592 -3.37 -4.11 -26.08
N ARG A 593 -2.06 -3.97 -25.86
CA ARG A 593 -1.42 -2.76 -25.35
C ARG A 593 -1.70 -1.55 -26.22
N GLU A 594 -1.42 -1.64 -27.52
CA GLU A 594 -1.64 -0.55 -28.46
C GLU A 594 -3.09 -0.08 -28.47
N LYS A 595 -4.04 -1.02 -28.47
CA LYS A 595 -5.47 -0.68 -28.37
C LYS A 595 -5.77 0.06 -27.07
N ARG A 596 -5.28 -0.46 -25.95
CA ARG A 596 -5.41 0.17 -24.63
C ARG A 596 -4.85 1.60 -24.65
N LEU A 597 -3.67 1.83 -25.23
CA LEU A 597 -3.10 3.18 -25.33
C LEU A 597 -3.90 4.09 -26.26
N ARG A 598 -4.44 3.56 -27.38
CA ARG A 598 -5.35 4.30 -28.28
C ARG A 598 -6.65 4.71 -27.60
N ASP A 599 -7.18 3.89 -26.70
CA ASP A 599 -8.37 4.19 -25.90
C ASP A 599 -8.09 5.22 -24.78
N GLY A 600 -6.93 5.90 -24.82
CA GLY A 600 -6.56 6.99 -23.93
C GLY A 600 -6.12 6.48 -22.57
N ARG A 601 -5.12 5.58 -22.50
CA ARG A 601 -4.61 5.04 -21.23
C ARG A 601 -3.14 5.40 -21.09
N VAL A 602 -2.70 5.63 -19.86
CA VAL A 602 -1.29 5.98 -19.60
C VAL A 602 -0.44 4.72 -19.48
N ASP A 603 0.75 4.81 -20.04
CA ASP A 603 1.84 3.86 -19.83
C ASP A 603 2.92 4.54 -18.98
N LEU A 604 2.84 4.34 -17.67
CA LEU A 604 3.87 4.83 -16.76
C LEU A 604 5.04 3.84 -16.77
N ASN A 605 6.03 4.08 -17.64
CA ASN A 605 7.28 3.36 -17.56
C ASN A 605 8.17 3.97 -16.46
N LEU A 606 7.86 3.64 -15.20
CA LEU A 606 8.68 4.05 -14.06
C LEU A 606 9.90 3.13 -13.97
N LYS A 607 11.09 3.72 -13.81
CA LYS A 607 12.31 2.95 -13.55
C LYS A 607 12.30 2.50 -12.11
N GLU A 608 12.19 1.20 -11.89
CA GLU A 608 12.30 0.60 -10.56
C GLU A 608 13.76 0.33 -10.21
N THR A 609 14.13 0.48 -8.94
CA THR A 609 15.44 0.09 -8.42
C THR A 609 15.32 -1.21 -7.64
N LYS A 610 16.31 -2.08 -7.81
CA LYS A 610 16.39 -3.35 -7.09
C LYS A 610 17.68 -3.41 -6.28
N VAL A 611 17.53 -3.86 -5.04
CA VAL A 611 18.65 -4.20 -4.17
C VAL A 611 19.05 -5.65 -4.46
N ILE A 612 20.32 -5.83 -4.84
CA ILE A 612 20.93 -7.15 -5.03
C ILE A 612 21.75 -7.47 -3.79
N THR A 613 21.44 -8.61 -3.16
CA THR A 613 22.16 -9.10 -1.98
C THR A 613 22.91 -10.39 -2.29
N ASP A 614 23.96 -10.67 -1.52
CA ASP A 614 24.59 -12.00 -1.50
C ASP A 614 23.76 -13.00 -0.68
N ARG A 615 24.31 -14.21 -0.47
CA ARG A 615 23.66 -15.28 0.28
C ARG A 615 23.49 -14.99 1.77
N ASP A 616 24.32 -14.11 2.31
CA ASP A 616 24.27 -13.67 3.70
C ASP A 616 23.41 -12.40 3.86
N HIS A 617 22.67 -12.03 2.81
CA HIS A 617 21.82 -10.85 2.71
C HIS A 617 22.56 -9.50 2.80
N ASN A 618 23.88 -9.51 2.62
CA ASN A 618 24.64 -8.26 2.53
C ASN A 618 24.41 -7.63 1.16
N ILE A 619 24.25 -6.31 1.14
CA ILE A 619 24.07 -5.58 -0.11
C ILE A 619 25.35 -5.61 -0.98
N VAL A 620 25.15 -5.95 -2.24
CA VAL A 620 26.18 -6.03 -3.28
C VAL A 620 26.03 -4.89 -4.27
N GLU A 621 24.81 -4.60 -4.70
CA GLU A 621 24.54 -3.62 -5.75
C GLU A 621 23.11 -3.06 -5.62
N ILE A 622 22.93 -1.81 -6.08
CA ILE A 622 21.62 -1.21 -6.35
C ILE A 622 21.57 -0.92 -7.84
N SER A 623 20.70 -1.61 -8.57
CA SER A 623 20.58 -1.48 -10.02
C SER A 623 19.16 -1.09 -10.43
N THR A 624 19.04 -0.38 -11.54
CA THR A 624 17.73 -0.09 -12.14
C THR A 624 17.27 -1.29 -12.96
N VAL A 625 16.04 -1.73 -12.76
CA VAL A 625 15.43 -2.82 -13.52
C VAL A 625 14.72 -2.25 -14.74
N GLU A 626 15.05 -2.77 -15.91
CA GLU A 626 14.34 -2.42 -17.14
C GLU A 626 13.08 -3.28 -17.31
N ARG A 627 11.98 -2.64 -17.73
CA ARG A 627 10.73 -3.34 -18.06
C ARG A 627 10.86 -4.03 -19.43
N LEU A 628 11.14 -5.33 -19.38
CA LEU A 628 11.22 -6.23 -20.54
C LEU A 628 9.87 -6.41 -21.29
N GLN A 629 9.91 -6.88 -22.55
CA GLN A 629 8.72 -7.24 -23.33
C GLN A 629 7.96 -8.41 -22.69
N SER A 630 8.69 -9.35 -22.09
CA SER A 630 8.09 -10.47 -21.35
C SER A 630 7.25 -10.02 -20.13
N HIS A 631 7.60 -8.92 -19.46
CA HIS A 631 6.75 -8.34 -18.40
C HIS A 631 5.45 -7.78 -18.99
N ILE A 632 5.55 -7.05 -20.12
CA ILE A 632 4.38 -6.47 -20.81
C ILE A 632 3.42 -7.58 -21.28
N LEU A 633 3.94 -8.70 -21.77
CA LEU A 633 3.14 -9.85 -22.18
C LEU A 633 2.23 -10.35 -21.04
N ILE A 634 2.80 -10.63 -19.87
CA ILE A 634 2.04 -11.09 -18.70
C ILE A 634 1.08 -10.02 -18.23
N GLU A 635 1.52 -8.77 -18.15
CA GLU A 635 0.68 -7.64 -17.72
C GLU A 635 -0.58 -7.51 -18.57
N GLU A 636 -0.49 -7.51 -19.90
CA GLU A 636 -1.67 -7.36 -20.78
C GLU A 636 -2.65 -8.53 -20.66
N PHE A 637 -2.15 -9.75 -20.41
CA PHE A 637 -3.00 -10.93 -20.20
C PHE A 637 -3.72 -10.85 -18.85
N MET A 638 -3.01 -10.48 -17.78
CA MET A 638 -3.58 -10.31 -16.44
C MET A 638 -4.59 -9.15 -16.38
N LEU A 639 -4.27 -8.02 -17.02
CA LEU A 639 -5.19 -6.89 -17.15
C LEU A 639 -6.48 -7.33 -17.86
N SER A 640 -6.36 -8.08 -18.95
CA SER A 640 -7.53 -8.59 -19.68
C SER A 640 -8.43 -9.47 -18.80
N ALA A 641 -7.84 -10.38 -18.02
CA ALA A 641 -8.59 -11.22 -17.09
C ALA A 641 -9.28 -10.41 -15.98
N ASN A 642 -8.54 -9.50 -15.33
CA ASN A 642 -9.05 -8.60 -14.28
C ASN A 642 -10.27 -7.79 -14.74
N ILE A 643 -10.21 -7.21 -15.94
CA ILE A 643 -11.32 -6.43 -16.51
C ILE A 643 -12.54 -7.33 -16.76
N LYS A 644 -12.34 -8.51 -17.38
CA LYS A 644 -13.46 -9.39 -17.74
C LYS A 644 -14.15 -9.96 -16.51
N VAL A 645 -13.40 -10.27 -15.45
CA VAL A 645 -13.96 -10.67 -14.16
C VAL A 645 -14.76 -9.52 -13.53
N ALA A 646 -14.19 -8.30 -13.49
CA ALA A 646 -14.88 -7.13 -12.95
C ALA A 646 -16.20 -6.83 -13.69
N GLU A 647 -16.18 -6.86 -15.02
CA GLU A 647 -17.37 -6.68 -15.87
C GLU A 647 -18.45 -7.73 -15.58
N PHE A 648 -18.04 -8.99 -15.36
CA PHE A 648 -18.95 -10.09 -15.11
C PHE A 648 -19.60 -9.99 -13.72
N ILE A 649 -18.81 -9.74 -12.67
CA ILE A 649 -19.32 -9.55 -11.31
C ILE A 649 -20.28 -8.37 -11.25
N ARG A 650 -19.92 -7.24 -11.87
CA ARG A 650 -20.80 -6.06 -11.96
C ARG A 650 -22.14 -6.39 -12.59
N ARG A 651 -22.14 -7.08 -13.74
CA ARG A 651 -23.38 -7.45 -14.45
C ARG A 651 -24.31 -8.29 -13.57
N LYS A 652 -23.74 -9.08 -12.66
CA LYS A 652 -24.45 -9.92 -11.70
C LYS A 652 -24.82 -9.19 -10.40
N LYS A 653 -24.38 -7.92 -10.24
CA LYS A 653 -24.67 -7.04 -9.10
C LYS A 653 -24.31 -7.67 -7.76
N ARG A 654 -23.16 -8.36 -7.69
CA ARG A 654 -22.62 -8.88 -6.43
C ARG A 654 -21.59 -7.89 -5.86
N PRO A 655 -21.70 -7.50 -4.58
CA PRO A 655 -20.65 -6.79 -3.86
C PRO A 655 -19.30 -7.49 -3.97
N THR A 656 -18.25 -6.73 -4.30
CA THR A 656 -16.85 -7.20 -4.37
C THR A 656 -15.90 -6.02 -4.17
N LEU A 657 -14.60 -6.31 -4.03
CA LEU A 657 -13.56 -5.30 -3.96
C LEU A 657 -13.09 -4.88 -5.36
N TYR A 658 -13.36 -3.63 -5.72
CA TYR A 658 -12.83 -2.99 -6.92
C TYR A 658 -11.48 -2.35 -6.61
N ARG A 659 -10.58 -2.34 -7.61
CA ARG A 659 -9.33 -1.59 -7.55
C ARG A 659 -9.55 -0.24 -8.19
N VAL A 660 -9.72 0.77 -7.36
CA VAL A 660 -10.07 2.13 -7.76
C VAL A 660 -8.82 2.98 -7.88
N HIS A 661 -8.80 3.83 -8.90
CA HIS A 661 -7.86 4.93 -9.03
C HIS A 661 -8.66 6.12 -9.56
N GLU A 662 -8.83 7.16 -8.77
CA GLU A 662 -9.60 8.33 -9.18
C GLU A 662 -8.78 9.25 -10.10
N PRO A 663 -9.43 10.11 -10.91
CA PRO A 663 -8.74 11.22 -11.55
C PRO A 663 -8.10 12.15 -10.50
N MET A 664 -7.15 12.97 -10.94
CA MET A 664 -6.66 14.06 -10.09
C MET A 664 -7.80 15.01 -9.71
N ASP A 665 -7.75 15.55 -8.50
CA ASP A 665 -8.70 16.55 -8.02
C ASP A 665 -8.55 17.88 -8.77
N THR A 666 -9.55 18.75 -8.61
CA THR A 666 -9.61 20.05 -9.28
C THR A 666 -8.48 20.98 -8.83
N GLU A 667 -8.08 20.91 -7.56
CA GLU A 667 -7.00 21.76 -7.01
C GLU A 667 -5.66 21.45 -7.69
N LYS A 668 -5.32 20.17 -7.85
CA LYS A 668 -4.12 19.72 -8.56
C LYS A 668 -4.17 20.08 -10.04
N LEU A 669 -5.34 19.95 -10.68
CA LEU A 669 -5.52 20.36 -12.07
C LEU A 669 -5.29 21.87 -12.25
N ASP A 670 -5.84 22.68 -11.34
CA ASP A 670 -5.65 24.13 -11.35
C ASP A 670 -4.18 24.50 -11.14
N ASN A 671 -3.47 23.80 -10.26
CA ASN A 671 -2.03 23.98 -10.05
C ASN A 671 -1.21 23.64 -11.29
N LEU A 672 -1.57 22.57 -12.02
CA LEU A 672 -0.92 22.23 -13.30
C LEU A 672 -1.20 23.29 -14.37
N ASN A 673 -2.42 23.82 -14.44
CA ASN A 673 -2.76 24.90 -15.37
C ASN A 673 -2.05 26.21 -15.02
N ALA A 674 -1.94 26.54 -13.73
CA ALA A 674 -1.16 27.67 -13.26
C ALA A 674 0.32 27.55 -13.65
N PHE A 675 0.88 26.34 -13.55
CA PHE A 675 2.23 26.05 -14.02
C PHE A 675 2.40 26.35 -15.52
N LEU A 676 1.47 25.90 -16.37
CA LEU A 676 1.53 26.16 -17.82
C LEU A 676 1.53 27.66 -18.11
N ASN A 677 0.61 28.40 -17.49
CA ASN A 677 0.49 29.84 -17.64
C ASN A 677 1.74 30.60 -17.20
N LEU A 678 2.31 30.23 -16.04
CA LEU A 678 3.54 30.86 -15.50
C LEU A 678 4.76 30.64 -16.40
N ASN A 679 4.79 29.52 -17.13
CA ASN A 679 5.86 29.21 -18.08
C ASN A 679 5.57 29.75 -19.50
N GLY A 680 4.53 30.56 -19.68
CA GLY A 680 4.16 31.14 -20.98
C GLY A 680 3.72 30.09 -22.01
N ILE A 681 3.24 28.93 -21.55
CA ILE A 681 2.74 27.87 -22.43
C ILE A 681 1.26 28.14 -22.70
N GLU A 682 0.92 28.43 -23.95
CA GLU A 682 -0.47 28.61 -24.40
C GLU A 682 -1.21 27.26 -24.52
N ALA A 683 -1.36 26.57 -23.39
CA ALA A 683 -2.09 25.32 -23.28
C ALA A 683 -2.82 25.25 -21.94
N GLN A 684 -3.98 24.60 -21.93
CA GLN A 684 -4.75 24.40 -20.71
C GLN A 684 -5.36 23.00 -20.71
N MET A 685 -5.20 22.30 -19.59
CA MET A 685 -5.96 21.10 -19.30
C MET A 685 -7.39 21.49 -18.96
N GLN A 686 -8.35 21.06 -19.79
CA GLN A 686 -9.78 21.33 -19.58
C GLN A 686 -10.37 20.46 -18.48
N ASP A 687 -9.87 19.22 -18.40
CA ASP A 687 -10.22 18.24 -17.40
C ASP A 687 -9.03 17.30 -17.15
N ALA A 688 -9.21 16.37 -16.22
CA ALA A 688 -8.28 15.29 -15.95
C ALA A 688 -8.39 14.15 -16.99
N SER A 689 -8.97 14.38 -18.17
CA SER A 689 -9.01 13.35 -19.20
C SER A 689 -7.63 13.13 -19.81
N TYR A 690 -7.41 11.93 -20.31
CA TYR A 690 -6.18 11.59 -21.00
C TYR A 690 -5.96 12.36 -22.29
N GLU A 691 -7.04 12.71 -22.99
CA GLU A 691 -6.96 13.53 -24.19
C GLU A 691 -6.45 14.93 -23.85
N SER A 692 -6.98 15.53 -22.78
CA SER A 692 -6.52 16.82 -22.24
C SER A 692 -5.05 16.79 -21.84
N ILE A 693 -4.62 15.78 -21.07
CA ILE A 693 -3.20 15.58 -20.69
C ILE A 693 -2.33 15.41 -21.93
N LYS A 694 -2.71 14.54 -22.86
CA LYS A 694 -1.93 14.25 -24.07
C LYS A 694 -1.75 15.48 -24.95
N ASN A 695 -2.81 16.29 -25.09
CA ASN A 695 -2.75 17.54 -25.85
C ASN A 695 -1.71 18.49 -25.23
N VAL A 696 -1.75 18.70 -23.91
CA VAL A 696 -0.75 19.53 -23.21
C VAL A 696 0.65 18.94 -23.34
N LEU A 697 0.82 17.63 -23.14
CA LEU A 697 2.12 16.96 -23.28
C LEU A 697 2.69 17.10 -24.70
N SER A 698 1.84 17.10 -25.73
CA SER A 698 2.30 17.32 -27.11
C SER A 698 2.76 18.76 -27.38
N ILE A 699 2.15 19.74 -26.71
CA ILE A 699 2.50 21.16 -26.85
C ILE A 699 3.78 21.48 -26.07
N ILE A 700 3.92 20.92 -24.86
CA ILE A 700 5.08 21.17 -24.00
C ILE A 700 6.32 20.38 -24.43
N SER A 701 6.17 19.38 -25.31
CA SER A 701 7.28 18.52 -25.72
C SER A 701 8.43 19.30 -26.34
N GLY A 702 9.64 19.07 -25.86
CA GLY A 702 10.87 19.79 -26.25
C GLY A 702 11.06 21.14 -25.56
N SER A 703 10.12 21.60 -24.74
CA SER A 703 10.28 22.83 -23.95
C SER A 703 11.14 22.61 -22.70
N HIS A 704 11.72 23.69 -22.16
CA HIS A 704 12.45 23.63 -20.88
C HIS A 704 11.55 23.25 -19.69
N ALA A 705 10.23 23.42 -19.83
CA ALA A 705 9.24 23.13 -18.79
C ALA A 705 8.70 21.68 -18.83
N GLU A 706 8.95 20.92 -19.90
CA GLU A 706 8.43 19.55 -20.09
C GLU A 706 8.76 18.63 -18.91
N ARG A 707 10.03 18.63 -18.50
CA ARG A 707 10.52 17.79 -17.40
C ARG A 707 9.83 18.14 -16.08
N LEU A 708 9.72 19.42 -15.77
CA LEU A 708 9.07 19.94 -14.57
C LEU A 708 7.58 19.57 -14.55
N PHE A 709 6.90 19.76 -15.69
CA PHE A 709 5.50 19.42 -15.83
C PHE A 709 5.26 17.93 -15.66
N ASN A 710 6.08 17.07 -16.27
CA ASN A 710 5.96 15.61 -16.14
C ASN A 710 6.07 15.15 -14.67
N ILE A 711 7.03 15.69 -13.92
CA ILE A 711 7.17 15.38 -12.48
C ILE A 711 5.92 15.83 -11.71
N SER A 712 5.42 17.03 -12.01
CA SER A 712 4.25 17.63 -11.37
C SER A 712 2.97 16.86 -11.68
N LEU A 713 2.81 16.42 -12.92
CA LEU A 713 1.71 15.62 -13.40
C LEU A 713 1.67 14.26 -12.68
N LEU A 714 2.81 13.57 -12.58
CA LEU A 714 2.90 12.30 -11.86
C LEU A 714 2.52 12.43 -10.37
N ARG A 715 2.93 13.52 -9.73
CA ARG A 715 2.57 13.83 -8.33
C ARG A 715 1.11 14.21 -8.14
N SER A 716 0.47 14.66 -9.21
CA SER A 716 -0.94 15.02 -9.19
C SER A 716 -1.85 13.78 -9.25
N PHE A 717 -1.34 12.64 -9.71
CA PHE A 717 -2.12 11.40 -9.70
C PHE A 717 -2.46 10.95 -8.28
N MET A 718 -3.65 10.35 -8.15
CA MET A 718 -4.13 9.79 -6.90
C MET A 718 -3.54 8.39 -6.69
N GLN A 719 -3.30 8.01 -5.44
CA GLN A 719 -2.92 6.63 -5.14
C GLN A 719 -4.14 5.72 -5.35
N ALA A 720 -3.93 4.56 -5.98
CA ALA A 720 -4.98 3.55 -6.11
C ALA A 720 -5.27 2.87 -4.75
N TYR A 721 -6.52 2.43 -4.56
CA TYR A 721 -6.99 1.79 -3.33
C TYR A 721 -8.10 0.78 -3.63
N TYR A 722 -8.46 -0.05 -2.64
CA TYR A 722 -9.60 -0.96 -2.75
C TYR A 722 -10.89 -0.27 -2.26
N SER A 723 -11.97 -0.44 -3.01
CA SER A 723 -13.29 0.10 -2.68
C SER A 723 -14.38 -0.93 -2.96
N GLY A 724 -15.47 -0.90 -2.19
CA GLY A 724 -16.72 -1.58 -2.55
C GLY A 724 -17.48 -0.88 -3.67
N GLU A 725 -17.17 0.39 -3.92
CA GLU A 725 -17.77 1.19 -4.98
C GLU A 725 -16.98 1.09 -6.28
N GLN A 726 -17.71 1.01 -7.39
CA GLN A 726 -17.13 0.98 -8.71
C GLN A 726 -16.89 2.40 -9.25
N LEU A 727 -15.78 3.00 -8.84
CA LEU A 727 -15.37 4.34 -9.30
C LEU A 727 -14.45 4.30 -10.54
N GLY A 728 -14.07 3.09 -10.97
CA GLY A 728 -13.16 2.87 -12.09
C GLY A 728 -11.68 3.04 -11.72
N HIS A 729 -10.81 2.72 -12.68
CA HIS A 729 -9.37 2.87 -12.56
C HIS A 729 -8.88 3.86 -13.60
N TRP A 730 -8.87 5.14 -13.21
CA TRP A 730 -8.44 6.26 -14.04
C TRP A 730 -7.07 5.97 -14.62
N GLY A 731 -6.03 5.68 -13.83
CA GLY A 731 -4.64 5.44 -14.28
C GLY A 731 -4.45 4.40 -15.39
N LEU A 732 -5.41 3.48 -15.52
CA LEU A 732 -5.41 2.42 -16.54
C LEU A 732 -6.57 2.57 -17.55
N GLY A 733 -7.39 3.63 -17.44
CA GLY A 733 -8.59 3.91 -18.22
C GLY A 733 -9.58 2.75 -18.28
N PHE A 734 -9.79 2.06 -17.16
CA PHE A 734 -10.78 0.98 -17.03
C PHE A 734 -12.00 1.48 -16.25
N LYS A 735 -13.20 1.19 -16.76
CA LYS A 735 -14.46 1.44 -16.02
C LYS A 735 -14.71 0.37 -14.96
N ASP A 736 -14.39 -0.87 -15.31
CA ASP A 736 -14.54 -2.07 -14.52
C ASP A 736 -13.14 -2.63 -14.26
N TYR A 737 -12.67 -2.61 -13.01
CA TYR A 737 -11.36 -3.18 -12.66
C TYR A 737 -11.33 -3.68 -11.21
N CYS A 738 -10.92 -4.93 -11.05
CA CYS A 738 -10.64 -5.57 -9.76
C CYS A 738 -9.33 -6.36 -9.90
N HIS A 739 -8.65 -6.62 -8.79
CA HIS A 739 -7.56 -7.59 -8.78
C HIS A 739 -8.15 -9.00 -8.60
N PHE A 740 -7.78 -9.92 -9.49
CA PHE A 740 -8.19 -11.32 -9.49
C PHE A 740 -7.01 -12.29 -9.66
N THR A 741 -5.90 -11.82 -10.23
CA THR A 741 -4.81 -12.65 -10.76
C THR A 741 -3.69 -12.95 -9.76
N SER A 742 -3.81 -12.60 -8.48
CA SER A 742 -2.78 -12.93 -7.47
C SER A 742 -3.32 -13.28 -6.07
N PRO A 743 -4.23 -14.26 -5.95
CA PRO A 743 -4.85 -14.64 -4.68
C PRO A 743 -3.89 -15.30 -3.67
N ILE A 744 -2.71 -15.76 -4.06
CA ILE A 744 -1.71 -16.31 -3.11
C ILE A 744 -1.16 -15.20 -2.21
N ARG A 745 -1.05 -13.97 -2.73
CA ARG A 745 -0.36 -12.85 -2.08
C ARG A 745 -1.24 -11.63 -1.83
N ARG A 746 -2.51 -11.64 -2.24
CA ARG A 746 -3.47 -10.53 -2.03
C ARG A 746 -4.83 -11.08 -1.62
N TYR A 747 -5.31 -10.67 -0.45
CA TYR A 747 -6.62 -11.02 0.05
C TYR A 747 -7.79 -10.48 -0.81
N PRO A 748 -7.71 -9.26 -1.41
CA PRO A 748 -8.75 -8.79 -2.32
C PRO A 748 -9.03 -9.72 -3.51
N ASP A 749 -7.98 -10.35 -4.06
CA ASP A 749 -8.13 -11.34 -5.13
C ASP A 749 -8.85 -12.59 -4.61
N LEU A 750 -8.55 -13.04 -3.40
CA LEU A 750 -9.25 -14.17 -2.75
C LEU A 750 -10.74 -13.87 -2.52
N VAL A 751 -11.08 -12.65 -2.10
CA VAL A 751 -12.47 -12.16 -2.00
C VAL A 751 -13.14 -12.22 -3.37
N CYS A 752 -12.47 -11.73 -4.42
CA CYS A 752 -12.97 -11.76 -5.79
C CYS A 752 -13.22 -13.19 -6.29
N HIS A 753 -12.33 -14.13 -5.99
CA HIS A 753 -12.50 -15.56 -6.31
C HIS A 753 -13.74 -16.15 -5.65
N ARG A 754 -13.97 -15.86 -4.36
CA ARG A 754 -15.15 -16.35 -3.62
C ARG A 754 -16.45 -15.78 -4.18
N VAL A 755 -16.48 -14.47 -4.47
CA VAL A 755 -17.64 -13.83 -5.11
C VAL A 755 -17.90 -14.44 -6.49
N LEU A 756 -16.87 -14.59 -7.32
CA LEU A 756 -17.00 -15.20 -8.64
C LEU A 756 -17.50 -16.66 -8.54
N GLN A 757 -16.97 -17.44 -7.61
CA GLN A 757 -17.43 -18.81 -7.35
C GLN A 757 -18.92 -18.83 -6.98
N SER A 758 -19.38 -17.93 -6.09
CA SER A 758 -20.80 -17.87 -5.70
C SER A 758 -21.72 -17.58 -6.88
N ILE A 759 -21.27 -16.76 -7.84
CA ILE A 759 -22.01 -16.46 -9.06
C ILE A 759 -22.09 -17.70 -9.96
N LEU A 760 -21.01 -18.46 -10.08
CA LEU A 760 -20.96 -19.65 -10.94
C LEU A 760 -21.80 -20.80 -10.38
N LEU A 761 -21.88 -20.92 -9.05
CA LEU A 761 -22.69 -21.92 -8.35
C LEU A 761 -24.16 -21.49 -8.14
N ASP A 762 -24.50 -20.27 -8.57
CA ASP A 762 -25.81 -19.63 -8.29
C ASP A 762 -26.19 -19.66 -6.80
N SER A 763 -25.20 -19.47 -5.92
CA SER A 763 -25.36 -19.52 -4.47
C SER A 763 -25.61 -18.12 -3.87
N GLU A 764 -25.83 -18.08 -2.55
CA GLU A 764 -25.86 -16.82 -1.80
C GLU A 764 -24.50 -16.10 -1.87
N ASN A 765 -24.54 -14.77 -1.72
CA ASN A 765 -23.32 -13.98 -1.75
C ASN A 765 -22.52 -14.23 -0.46
N PRO A 766 -21.21 -14.44 -0.52
CA PRO A 766 -20.41 -14.67 0.68
C PRO A 766 -20.29 -13.44 1.57
N TYR A 767 -20.51 -12.24 1.03
CA TYR A 767 -20.31 -10.96 1.72
C TYR A 767 -21.46 -10.00 1.45
N ASN A 768 -21.84 -9.19 2.42
CA ASN A 768 -22.75 -8.06 2.19
C ASN A 768 -21.96 -6.77 1.82
N GLU A 769 -22.65 -5.66 1.57
CA GLU A 769 -22.00 -4.39 1.19
C GLU A 769 -21.14 -3.80 2.32
N GLU A 770 -21.54 -3.98 3.58
CA GLU A 770 -20.80 -3.49 4.74
C GLU A 770 -19.53 -4.31 4.97
N ASP A 771 -19.58 -5.63 4.82
CA ASP A 771 -18.39 -6.50 4.88
C ASP A 771 -17.34 -6.01 3.86
N ILE A 772 -17.77 -5.78 2.61
CA ILE A 772 -16.88 -5.30 1.54
C ILE A 772 -16.31 -3.92 1.87
N ARG A 773 -17.10 -3.01 2.43
CA ARG A 773 -16.64 -1.67 2.84
C ARG A 773 -15.55 -1.76 3.91
N VAL A 774 -15.75 -2.58 4.94
CA VAL A 774 -14.76 -2.78 6.01
C VAL A 774 -13.49 -3.43 5.44
N MET A 775 -13.64 -4.47 4.62
CA MET A 775 -12.51 -5.13 3.96
C MET A 775 -11.73 -4.17 3.05
N SER A 776 -12.39 -3.25 2.36
CA SER A 776 -11.75 -2.31 1.44
C SER A 776 -10.84 -1.33 2.18
N LEU A 777 -11.27 -0.85 3.35
CA LEU A 777 -10.48 0.02 4.22
C LEU A 777 -9.26 -0.70 4.80
N HIS A 778 -9.46 -1.92 5.32
CA HIS A 778 -8.40 -2.75 5.90
C HIS A 778 -7.33 -3.13 4.86
N THR A 779 -7.75 -3.71 3.73
CA THR A 779 -6.82 -4.17 2.69
C THR A 779 -6.04 -3.01 2.06
N SER A 780 -6.65 -1.83 1.90
CA SER A 780 -5.95 -0.62 1.46
C SER A 780 -4.97 -0.09 2.50
N HIS A 781 -5.24 -0.28 3.80
CA HIS A 781 -4.34 0.11 4.87
C HIS A 781 -3.10 -0.81 4.90
N GLU A 782 -3.30 -2.12 4.90
CA GLU A 782 -2.19 -3.07 4.92
C GLU A 782 -1.35 -3.03 3.65
N GLU A 783 -1.93 -2.73 2.47
CA GLU A 783 -1.16 -2.47 1.25
C GLU A 783 -0.22 -1.27 1.40
N ARG A 784 -0.71 -0.15 1.95
CA ARG A 784 0.13 1.04 2.19
C ARG A 784 1.24 0.72 3.20
N LYS A 785 0.89 0.04 4.29
CA LYS A 785 1.84 -0.38 5.32
C LYS A 785 2.92 -1.32 4.76
N ALA A 786 2.55 -2.25 3.87
CA ALA A 786 3.49 -3.11 3.16
C ALA A 786 4.44 -2.27 2.29
N SER A 787 3.89 -1.40 1.43
CA SER A 787 4.68 -0.53 0.55
C SER A 787 5.63 0.40 1.31
N ASP A 788 5.17 0.98 2.43
CA ASP A 788 6.01 1.83 3.29
C ASP A 788 7.16 1.03 3.92
N ALA A 789 6.89 -0.22 4.33
CA ALA A 789 7.89 -1.10 4.91
C ALA A 789 8.95 -1.56 3.89
N GLU A 790 8.53 -1.91 2.67
CA GLU A 790 9.43 -2.25 1.56
C GLU A 790 10.32 -1.05 1.18
N ARG A 791 9.73 0.15 1.10
CA ARG A 791 10.45 1.39 0.81
C ARG A 791 11.48 1.72 1.90
N ASP A 792 11.10 1.60 3.17
CA ASP A 792 12.02 1.87 4.28
C ASP A 792 13.15 0.84 4.36
N TYR A 793 12.85 -0.44 4.11
CA TYR A 793 13.86 -1.48 4.03
C TYR A 793 14.85 -1.21 2.89
N TYR A 794 14.34 -0.84 1.70
CA TYR A 794 15.16 -0.41 0.58
C TYR A 794 16.08 0.76 0.97
N LYS A 795 15.52 1.82 1.58
CA LYS A 795 16.31 2.98 2.02
C LYS A 795 17.38 2.60 3.03
N LEU A 796 17.06 1.72 3.97
CA LEU A 796 18.02 1.22 4.96
C LEU A 796 19.17 0.46 4.28
N LYS A 797 18.87 -0.41 3.32
CA LYS A 797 19.91 -1.10 2.54
C LYS A 797 20.70 -0.12 1.67
N ALA A 798 20.08 0.92 1.13
CA ALA A 798 20.79 1.98 0.41
C ALA A 798 21.78 2.73 1.31
N CYS A 799 21.40 3.05 2.55
CA CYS A 799 22.33 3.58 3.57
C CYS A 799 23.53 2.65 3.79
N ARG A 800 23.30 1.34 3.96
CA ARG A 800 24.38 0.33 4.13
C ARG A 800 25.30 0.27 2.92
N PHE A 801 24.75 0.38 1.72
CA PHE A 801 25.54 0.35 0.49
C PHE A 801 26.47 1.56 0.36
N LEU A 802 25.96 2.77 0.62
CA LEU A 802 26.79 3.98 0.58
C LEU A 802 27.88 3.97 1.67
N GLU A 803 27.55 3.52 2.88
CA GLU A 803 28.54 3.34 3.96
C GLU A 803 29.66 2.37 3.55
N LYS A 804 29.30 1.22 2.97
CA LYS A 804 30.25 0.18 2.55
C LYS A 804 31.11 0.60 1.36
N THR A 805 30.54 1.29 0.38
CA THR A 805 31.25 1.69 -0.85
C THR A 805 32.16 2.90 -0.63
N GLY A 806 31.81 3.76 0.33
CA GLY A 806 32.57 4.98 0.61
C GLY A 806 32.50 6.03 -0.50
N ILE A 807 31.54 5.91 -1.43
CA ILE A 807 31.28 6.91 -2.47
C ILE A 807 30.81 8.20 -1.78
N ARG A 808 31.42 9.33 -2.15
CA ARG A 808 31.13 10.62 -1.52
C ARG A 808 30.63 11.70 -2.45
N GLU A 809 30.83 11.59 -3.75
CA GLU A 809 30.47 12.63 -4.71
C GLU A 809 29.41 12.11 -5.67
N PHE A 810 28.39 12.93 -5.91
CA PHE A 810 27.24 12.56 -6.73
C PHE A 810 26.79 13.75 -7.57
N ASN A 811 26.26 13.45 -8.76
CA ASN A 811 25.27 14.32 -9.36
C ASN A 811 23.91 13.96 -8.77
N ALA A 812 23.02 14.93 -8.65
CA ALA A 812 21.73 14.72 -8.04
C ALA A 812 20.66 15.57 -8.71
N THR A 813 19.49 14.99 -8.93
CA THR A 813 18.31 15.72 -9.39
C THR A 813 17.53 16.24 -8.20
N LEU A 814 17.25 17.56 -8.14
CA LEU A 814 16.29 18.12 -7.19
C LEU A 814 14.90 17.59 -7.48
N THR A 815 14.35 16.74 -6.61
CA THR A 815 13.03 16.15 -6.82
C THR A 815 11.95 16.91 -6.09
N GLY A 816 12.18 17.46 -4.90
CA GLY A 816 11.15 18.16 -4.12
C GLY A 816 11.75 19.03 -3.03
N PHE A 817 10.90 19.74 -2.28
CA PHE A 817 11.33 20.41 -1.05
C PHE A 817 10.18 20.57 -0.05
N LYS A 818 10.54 20.78 1.21
CA LYS A 818 9.71 21.25 2.33
C LYS A 818 10.45 22.44 2.95
N SER A 819 9.81 23.15 3.88
CA SER A 819 10.45 24.28 4.57
C SER A 819 11.82 23.90 5.15
N SER A 820 11.98 22.73 5.76
CA SER A 820 13.23 22.34 6.42
C SER A 820 14.26 21.62 5.54
N LEU A 821 13.88 21.08 4.38
CA LEU A 821 14.70 20.13 3.60
C LEU A 821 14.36 20.21 2.10
N ALA A 822 15.37 20.09 1.24
CA ALA A 822 15.19 19.73 -0.17
C ALA A 822 15.47 18.24 -0.39
N PHE A 823 14.70 17.58 -1.25
CA PHE A 823 14.83 16.17 -1.62
C PHE A 823 15.53 16.04 -2.96
N VAL A 824 16.50 15.15 -3.05
CA VAL A 824 17.25 14.91 -4.29
C VAL A 824 17.38 13.42 -4.57
N ASP A 825 17.36 13.03 -5.84
CA ASP A 825 17.74 11.69 -6.27
C ASP A 825 19.19 11.72 -6.75
N LEU A 826 20.05 10.92 -6.12
CA LEU A 826 21.46 10.79 -6.50
C LEU A 826 21.58 9.96 -7.79
N ASP A 827 22.53 10.32 -8.63
CA ASP A 827 22.93 9.55 -9.81
C ASP A 827 24.03 8.55 -9.42
N ASN A 828 23.82 7.27 -9.71
CA ASN A 828 24.81 6.18 -9.55
C ASN A 828 25.39 6.00 -8.13
N PRO A 829 24.71 5.27 -7.23
CA PRO A 829 23.45 4.56 -7.43
C PRO A 829 22.24 5.50 -7.37
N MET A 830 21.15 5.12 -8.04
CA MET A 830 19.88 5.85 -7.96
C MET A 830 19.27 5.70 -6.57
N VAL A 831 19.47 6.70 -5.70
CA VAL A 831 19.08 6.67 -4.29
C VAL A 831 18.58 8.05 -3.86
N GLU A 832 17.48 8.09 -3.11
CA GLU A 832 16.93 9.33 -2.53
C GLU A 832 17.80 9.83 -1.36
N ALA A 833 18.12 11.13 -1.38
CA ALA A 833 18.85 11.84 -0.34
C ALA A 833 18.19 13.20 -0.05
N VAL A 834 18.67 13.88 0.99
CA VAL A 834 18.19 15.23 1.36
C VAL A 834 19.31 16.24 1.52
N LEU A 835 19.01 17.49 1.21
CA LEU A 835 19.80 18.68 1.52
C LEU A 835 19.09 19.48 2.61
N PRO A 836 19.73 19.77 3.76
CA PRO A 836 19.18 20.69 4.74
C PRO A 836 18.89 22.07 4.15
N ALA A 837 17.81 22.74 4.61
CA ALA A 837 17.51 24.12 4.19
C ALA A 837 18.69 25.09 4.43
N LEU A 838 19.52 24.79 5.45
CA LEU A 838 20.75 25.50 5.77
C LEU A 838 21.78 25.51 4.62
N GLU A 839 21.70 24.58 3.68
CA GLU A 839 22.55 24.60 2.47
C GLU A 839 22.18 25.79 1.55
N PHE A 840 20.93 26.26 1.62
CA PHE A 840 20.40 27.29 0.71
C PHE A 840 20.16 28.65 1.38
N THR A 841 19.90 28.68 2.69
CA THR A 841 19.51 29.89 3.43
C THR A 841 20.05 29.84 4.86
N ASP A 842 20.43 30.98 5.43
CA ASP A 842 20.87 31.06 6.84
C ASP A 842 19.70 31.02 7.84
N GLU A 843 18.46 31.19 7.36
CA GLU A 843 17.24 31.18 8.17
C GLU A 843 16.79 29.75 8.50
N GLY A 844 17.34 28.74 7.82
CA GLY A 844 16.99 27.34 8.03
C GLY A 844 15.62 26.94 7.49
N GLU A 845 14.96 27.83 6.73
CA GLU A 845 13.69 27.57 6.08
C GLU A 845 13.73 27.96 4.60
N LEU A 846 13.27 27.06 3.74
CA LEU A 846 12.99 27.29 2.32
C LEU A 846 11.59 27.89 2.20
N SER A 847 11.51 29.08 1.61
CA SER A 847 10.25 29.72 1.26
C SER A 847 10.05 29.69 -0.24
N SER A 848 8.81 29.52 -0.66
CA SER A 848 8.44 29.61 -2.06
C SER A 848 7.09 30.27 -2.26
N GLU A 849 6.94 30.91 -3.41
CA GLU A 849 5.68 31.37 -3.97
C GLU A 849 4.98 30.29 -4.84
N THR A 850 5.69 29.20 -5.20
CA THR A 850 5.20 28.11 -6.05
C THR A 850 5.62 26.73 -5.53
N ASP A 851 4.91 25.66 -5.91
CA ASP A 851 5.28 24.29 -5.50
C ASP A 851 6.53 23.74 -6.22
N PHE A 852 7.10 24.48 -7.17
CA PHE A 852 8.07 23.96 -8.14
C PHE A 852 9.46 24.59 -8.05
N SER A 853 9.59 25.67 -7.29
CA SER A 853 10.86 26.39 -7.18
C SER A 853 11.03 26.98 -5.81
N PHE A 854 12.23 27.39 -5.42
CA PHE A 854 12.44 28.23 -4.24
C PHE A 854 13.66 29.12 -4.46
N TYR A 855 13.67 30.30 -3.86
CA TYR A 855 14.81 31.21 -3.95
C TYR A 855 15.83 30.91 -2.84
N SER A 856 17.08 30.70 -3.23
CA SER A 856 18.21 30.60 -2.30
C SER A 856 18.89 31.95 -2.14
N LYS A 857 18.92 32.45 -0.90
CA LYS A 857 19.70 33.64 -0.52
C LYS A 857 21.21 33.39 -0.66
N LYS A 858 21.71 32.20 -0.27
CA LYS A 858 23.14 31.86 -0.32
C LYS A 858 23.71 31.85 -1.74
N TYR A 859 22.97 31.30 -2.69
CA TYR A 859 23.40 31.23 -4.08
C TYR A 859 22.88 32.39 -4.93
N SER A 860 22.01 33.24 -4.35
CA SER A 860 21.30 34.31 -5.05
C SER A 860 20.62 33.81 -6.34
N LYS A 861 20.03 32.61 -6.27
CA LYS A 861 19.51 31.86 -7.41
C LYS A 861 18.20 31.16 -7.04
N ILE A 862 17.29 31.06 -8.01
CA ILE A 862 16.10 30.19 -7.93
C ILE A 862 16.49 28.77 -8.27
N PHE A 863 16.19 27.83 -7.38
CA PHE A 863 16.28 26.40 -7.62
C PHE A 863 14.93 25.88 -8.08
N THR A 864 14.92 25.07 -9.13
CA THR A 864 13.68 24.49 -9.68
C THR A 864 13.73 22.97 -9.62
N LEU A 865 12.59 22.30 -9.44
CA LEU A 865 12.55 20.84 -9.51
C LEU A 865 13.14 20.34 -10.85
N GLY A 866 13.72 19.15 -10.85
CA GLY A 866 14.44 18.61 -11.98
C GLY A 866 15.81 19.23 -12.25
N GLU A 867 16.23 20.28 -11.52
CA GLU A 867 17.58 20.84 -11.64
C GLU A 867 18.64 19.83 -11.20
N GLN A 868 19.76 19.80 -11.92
CA GLN A 868 20.91 18.95 -11.61
C GLN A 868 21.88 19.69 -10.70
N LEU A 869 22.28 19.02 -9.61
CA LEU A 869 23.14 19.54 -8.55
C LEU A 869 24.34 18.63 -8.38
N SER A 870 25.51 19.21 -8.11
CA SER A 870 26.67 18.44 -7.66
C SER A 870 26.72 18.48 -6.14
N VAL A 871 26.62 17.30 -5.52
CA VAL A 871 26.50 17.15 -4.06
C VAL A 871 27.54 16.18 -3.53
N GLU A 872 27.84 16.30 -2.24
CA GLU A 872 28.70 15.37 -1.52
C GLU A 872 27.99 14.76 -0.31
N LEU A 873 28.28 13.51 0.02
CA LEU A 873 27.78 12.82 1.21
C LEU A 873 28.27 13.55 2.46
N ASP A 874 27.32 14.00 3.28
CA ASP A 874 27.60 14.63 4.56
C ASP A 874 27.55 13.59 5.69
N ARG A 875 26.39 12.96 5.86
CA ARG A 875 26.17 11.92 6.88
C ARG A 875 25.06 10.95 6.49
N ILE A 876 25.09 9.77 7.09
CA ILE A 876 24.03 8.77 7.01
C ILE A 876 23.39 8.65 8.39
N ASP A 877 22.07 8.80 8.45
CA ASP A 877 21.29 8.63 9.67
C ASP A 877 20.52 7.31 9.59
N PHE A 878 21.00 6.30 10.30
CA PHE A 878 20.34 5.01 10.33
C PHE A 878 19.03 5.06 11.11
N GLU A 879 18.87 5.94 12.09
CA GLU A 879 17.65 6.02 12.90
C GLU A 879 16.52 6.67 12.10
N GLU A 880 16.80 7.77 11.41
CA GLU A 880 15.85 8.40 10.49
C GLU A 880 15.73 7.67 9.13
N ILE A 881 16.59 6.68 8.86
CA ILE A 881 16.73 5.97 7.57
C ILE A 881 16.87 6.99 6.43
N ARG A 882 17.84 7.89 6.58
CA ARG A 882 18.00 9.06 5.70
C ARG A 882 19.46 9.33 5.37
N ILE A 883 19.69 9.66 4.10
CA ILE A 883 20.98 10.08 3.58
C ILE A 883 20.99 11.60 3.48
N TYR A 884 21.94 12.24 4.16
CA TYR A 884 22.15 13.67 4.09
C TYR A 884 23.34 13.96 3.18
N VAL A 885 23.09 14.83 2.20
CA VAL A 885 24.12 15.38 1.33
C VAL A 885 24.21 16.89 1.54
N LYS A 886 25.28 17.49 1.05
CA LYS A 886 25.52 18.94 1.04
C LYS A 886 26.00 19.38 -0.33
N MET A 887 25.86 20.67 -0.62
CA MET A 887 26.28 21.22 -1.91
C MET A 887 27.80 21.17 -2.03
N GLN A 888 28.33 20.73 -3.17
CA GLN A 888 29.77 20.80 -3.40
C GLN A 888 30.22 22.26 -3.42
N LYS A 889 31.30 22.56 -2.68
CA LYS A 889 31.91 23.90 -2.69
C LYS A 889 32.45 24.19 -4.09
N PHE A 890 31.99 25.29 -4.68
CA PHE A 890 32.46 25.76 -5.98
C PHE A 890 33.96 26.02 -5.93
N GLN A 891 34.79 25.08 -6.42
CA GLN A 891 36.19 25.38 -6.68
C GLN A 891 36.22 26.30 -7.90
N LYS A 892 36.48 27.60 -7.69
CA LYS A 892 36.93 28.48 -8.78
C LYS A 892 38.15 27.81 -9.41
N LYS A 893 38.00 27.21 -10.60
CA LYS A 893 39.14 26.88 -11.45
C LYS A 893 39.93 28.18 -11.60
N GLY A 894 41.12 28.20 -11.00
CA GLY A 894 42.01 29.35 -11.04
C GLY A 894 42.18 29.77 -12.49
N TRP A 895 41.80 31.01 -12.77
CA TRP A 895 42.12 31.66 -14.03
C TRP A 895 43.65 31.79 -14.06
N THR A 896 44.33 30.82 -14.67
CA THR A 896 45.74 30.96 -15.00
C THR A 896 45.85 32.13 -15.96
N LYS A 897 46.31 33.26 -15.43
CA LYS A 897 46.86 34.36 -16.23
C LYS A 897 47.99 33.77 -17.08
N ASN A 898 47.70 33.41 -18.32
CA ASN A 898 48.73 33.40 -19.34
C ASN A 898 49.11 34.86 -19.61
N ARG A 899 50.13 35.31 -18.89
CA ARG A 899 51.03 36.37 -19.30
C ARG A 899 52.32 35.68 -19.73
N GLU A 900 52.41 35.40 -21.03
CA GLU A 900 53.54 35.70 -21.91
C GLU A 900 53.09 35.48 -23.36
#